data_AF-A0A3L7TD30-F1
#
_entry.id   AF-A0A3L7TD30-F1
#
_cell.length_a   1.000
_cell.length_b   1.000
_cell.length_c   1.000
_cell.angle_alpha   90.00
_cell.angle_beta   90.00
_cell.angle_gamma   90.00
#
_symmetry.space_group_name_H-M   'P 1'
#
loop_
_entity.id
_entity.type
_entity.pdbx_description
1 polymer ?
#
loop_
_entity_poly.entity_id
_entity_poly.type
_entity_poly.pdbx_seq_one_letter_code
_entity_poly.pdbx_strand_id
1 'polypeptide(L)'
;MKLRCALLACFLALPPQVASTAQAQILNLDTAPKGPTLPKDCATTALAAALTKEAEQLEQAMLQQTGHERLASEAGACLRRTGAFLLGVDAPRDWNESVAVFAGLRLARARASIDAALDAYANERRSAVAAASRPLSREDLTQVDALLTRYSSSSLEILRRASLADTNAVADAAMRATSPLAEALVILEGRDLPDCWPAFALSSSTAPAQASRDVVRRSLDAASVQERVTRAENLDPKFREACDAALSVDAQLPLAQRSARVDALLTLAIAVNNLPLLEVHARDSMHAQLCSACAALSAREESSLQAIEGSARSVGALYARINALSDAAKSDEKLQDALRELAGAFAAAQIDSRGSVGESRRIAADRCSEALDCALAARKHDENTIARELREIARQLQRDYRAAELLIVRALVQTASGGSSFADPETVSALERMRSLAEDQGHLALLSDTVARITALKPSLSADMERRARLIARLLTDKLKRPDAIRALEALRDQTQRYAPFALEEPLRRNDLSLAQLTAVSCEALAQIGAERRVAWASAWAIGDTGSDAFVRMDRFVRLMHATEGISSRAESPMSRRAADALSMWGNWCASRTAFVPATTDASALLRLACASLLAGDEARFDSDLKRLEVAAPLVLLVASLETRLSSALMQSSSLATSEIAPLAILPANDAWLATERAQFAALCWSLAEMEGARTRGAGALEQSLHAFAGAIAKQLDQIVTPRNGLLGQIPSIDAEIAVAATRQRAKPKAPAAPPANAPSATPTSSTPTAVPTPAKPATKPAPNAAKPIEPKPAIGPANGDDAAPTGDRVPVVPRLNPQERLPRLPRQGDPTTQPNAEPKKEAASR
;
A
#
# COMPACT_ATOMS: atom_id res chain seq x y z
N MET A 1 20.62 46.67 19.60
CA MET A 1 21.71 46.30 18.66
C MET A 1 22.71 45.30 19.24
N LYS A 2 23.23 45.48 20.46
CA LYS A 2 24.19 44.55 21.09
C LYS A 2 23.68 43.11 21.32
N LEU A 3 22.36 42.90 21.52
CA LEU A 3 21.76 41.57 21.66
C LEU A 3 21.70 40.77 20.33
N ARG A 4 21.59 41.47 19.19
CA ARG A 4 21.57 40.83 17.85
C ARG A 4 22.97 40.39 17.42
N CYS A 5 24.02 41.11 17.84
CA CYS A 5 25.41 40.69 17.60
C CYS A 5 25.84 39.50 18.48
N ALA A 6 25.30 39.38 19.70
CA ALA A 6 25.61 38.24 20.59
C ALA A 6 24.98 36.92 20.12
N LEU A 7 23.77 36.97 19.54
CA LEU A 7 23.13 35.79 18.94
C LEU A 7 23.80 35.35 17.63
N LEU A 8 24.32 36.30 16.84
CA LEU A 8 25.07 35.98 15.62
C LEU A 8 26.46 35.37 15.94
N ALA A 9 27.10 35.81 17.02
CA ALA A 9 28.38 35.27 17.48
C ALA A 9 28.24 33.86 18.09
N CYS A 10 27.11 33.53 18.72
CA CYS A 10 26.85 32.18 19.22
C CYS A 10 26.57 31.17 18.08
N PHE A 11 25.99 31.62 16.96
CA PHE A 11 25.79 30.77 15.78
C PHE A 11 27.07 30.52 14.97
N LEU A 12 28.07 31.40 15.06
CA LEU A 12 29.33 31.31 14.31
C LEU A 12 30.48 30.61 15.07
N ALA A 13 30.28 30.28 16.36
CA ALA A 13 31.31 29.66 17.21
C ALA A 13 31.06 28.17 17.52
N LEU A 14 30.12 27.52 16.84
CA LEU A 14 29.95 26.07 16.88
C LEU A 14 30.94 25.43 15.88
N PRO A 15 31.83 24.51 16.31
CA PRO A 15 32.82 23.90 15.42
C PRO A 15 32.14 23.03 14.35
N PRO A 16 32.60 23.07 13.08
CA PRO A 16 32.06 22.24 12.01
C PRO A 16 32.70 20.85 12.08
N GLN A 17 32.48 20.09 13.16
CA GLN A 17 33.04 18.74 13.31
C GLN A 17 32.10 17.78 14.06
N VAL A 18 30.80 17.72 13.73
CA VAL A 18 29.99 16.47 13.84
C VAL A 18 28.85 16.44 12.80
N ALA A 19 28.96 17.17 11.69
CA ALA A 19 28.08 16.95 10.55
C ALA A 19 28.72 15.88 9.66
N SER A 20 28.73 14.62 10.13
CA SER A 20 28.92 13.51 9.20
C SER A 20 27.72 13.51 8.26
N THR A 21 27.89 14.11 7.09
CA THR A 21 27.18 13.80 5.84
C THR A 21 25.85 13.09 6.04
N ALA A 22 24.85 13.79 6.57
CA ALA A 22 23.49 13.59 6.11
C ALA A 22 23.46 14.25 4.73
N GLN A 23 24.04 13.58 3.73
CA GLN A 23 23.54 13.78 2.38
C GLN A 23 22.06 13.46 2.52
N ALA A 24 21.20 14.46 2.32
CA ALA A 24 19.88 14.17 1.84
C ALA A 24 20.11 13.38 0.55
N GLN A 25 20.17 12.05 0.67
CA GLN A 25 19.90 11.17 -0.44
C GLN A 25 18.52 11.65 -0.89
N ILE A 26 18.50 12.40 -1.98
CA ILE A 26 17.35 12.37 -2.87
C ILE A 26 17.30 10.89 -3.22
N LEU A 27 16.50 10.16 -2.46
CA LEU A 27 16.22 8.76 -2.66
C LEU A 27 15.49 8.75 -3.99
N ASN A 28 16.25 8.69 -5.07
CA ASN A 28 15.75 8.68 -6.43
C ASN A 28 15.19 7.27 -6.64
N LEU A 29 14.03 7.03 -6.04
CA LEU A 29 13.29 5.77 -6.10
C LEU A 29 12.85 5.46 -7.54
N ASP A 30 12.91 6.45 -8.44
CA ASP A 30 12.42 6.37 -9.82
C ASP A 30 13.49 5.89 -10.80
N THR A 31 14.78 5.90 -10.44
CA THR A 31 15.81 5.33 -11.33
C THR A 31 15.82 3.82 -11.18
N ALA A 32 15.22 3.12 -12.14
CA ALA A 32 15.41 1.69 -12.31
C ALA A 32 16.90 1.34 -12.17
N PRO A 33 17.27 0.22 -11.54
CA PRO A 33 18.67 -0.19 -11.47
C PRO A 33 19.31 -0.15 -12.86
N LYS A 34 20.59 0.20 -12.97
CA LYS A 34 21.28 0.14 -14.26
C LYS A 34 21.29 -1.31 -14.73
N GLY A 35 20.56 -1.60 -15.81
CA GLY A 35 20.50 -2.94 -16.36
C GLY A 35 21.79 -3.34 -17.07
N PRO A 36 21.96 -4.65 -17.36
CA PRO A 36 23.15 -5.15 -18.04
C PRO A 36 23.23 -4.60 -19.47
N THR A 37 24.45 -4.47 -19.99
CA THR A 37 24.68 -4.08 -21.38
C THR A 37 24.26 -5.21 -22.30
N LEU A 38 23.26 -4.96 -23.15
CA LEU A 38 22.79 -5.94 -24.12
C LEU A 38 23.73 -6.00 -25.33
N PRO A 39 24.02 -7.20 -25.87
CA PRO A 39 24.74 -7.32 -27.13
C PRO A 39 23.88 -6.76 -28.28
N LYS A 40 24.51 -6.42 -29.42
CA LYS A 40 23.78 -5.99 -30.63
C LYS A 40 22.80 -7.08 -31.11
N ASP A 41 23.23 -8.33 -31.02
CA ASP A 41 22.43 -9.50 -31.36
C ASP A 41 21.70 -10.02 -30.10
N CYS A 42 20.71 -9.28 -29.62
CA CYS A 42 19.87 -9.63 -28.48
C CYS A 42 18.54 -10.25 -28.92
N ALA A 43 17.67 -10.62 -27.98
CA ALA A 43 16.41 -11.32 -28.30
C ALA A 43 15.43 -10.38 -29.01
N THR A 44 15.34 -9.13 -28.56
CA THR A 44 14.45 -8.12 -29.15
C THR A 44 14.87 -7.71 -30.55
N THR A 45 16.17 -7.59 -30.85
CA THR A 45 16.65 -7.28 -32.20
C THR A 45 16.42 -8.45 -33.16
N ALA A 46 16.61 -9.69 -32.71
CA ALA A 46 16.26 -10.89 -33.48
C ALA A 46 14.76 -10.97 -33.77
N LEU A 47 13.91 -10.65 -32.78
CA LEU A 47 12.45 -10.59 -32.97
C LEU A 47 12.04 -9.46 -33.92
N ALA A 48 12.66 -8.28 -33.82
CA ALA A 48 12.43 -7.17 -34.72
C ALA A 48 12.77 -7.55 -36.17
N ALA A 49 13.92 -8.20 -36.41
CA ALA A 49 14.30 -8.68 -37.73
C ALA A 49 13.32 -9.73 -38.28
N ALA A 50 12.82 -10.63 -37.43
CA ALA A 50 11.79 -11.60 -37.82
C ALA A 50 10.48 -10.90 -38.23
N LEU A 51 10.03 -9.89 -37.47
CA LEU A 51 8.83 -9.11 -37.81
C LEU A 51 9.00 -8.33 -39.11
N THR A 52 10.17 -7.72 -39.36
CA THR A 52 10.46 -7.04 -40.63
C THR A 52 10.36 -8.01 -41.81
N LYS A 53 10.97 -9.19 -41.69
CA LYS A 53 10.90 -10.23 -42.74
C LYS A 53 9.46 -10.69 -42.99
N GLU A 54 8.66 -10.87 -41.94
CA GLU A 54 7.26 -11.22 -42.10
C GLU A 54 6.43 -10.10 -42.74
N ALA A 55 6.74 -8.83 -42.45
CA ALA A 55 6.08 -7.70 -43.09
C ALA A 55 6.35 -7.68 -44.60
N GLU A 56 7.61 -7.91 -45.00
CA GLU A 56 8.01 -8.02 -46.41
C GLU A 56 7.29 -9.17 -47.12
N GLN A 57 7.09 -10.31 -46.44
CA GLN A 57 6.35 -11.45 -46.99
C GLN A 57 4.87 -11.11 -47.24
N LEU A 58 4.23 -10.39 -46.32
CA LEU A 58 2.85 -9.93 -46.50
C LEU A 58 2.75 -8.89 -47.62
N GLU A 59 3.69 -7.96 -47.72
CA GLU A 59 3.74 -6.97 -48.80
C GLU A 59 3.91 -7.63 -50.18
N GLN A 60 4.69 -8.72 -50.26
CA GLN A 60 4.78 -9.52 -51.49
C GLN A 60 3.47 -10.24 -51.82
N ALA A 61 2.79 -10.81 -50.81
CA ALA A 61 1.50 -11.47 -50.99
C ALA A 61 0.39 -10.50 -51.43
N MET A 62 0.42 -9.25 -50.94
CA MET A 62 -0.53 -8.19 -51.30
C MET A 62 -0.60 -7.91 -52.81
N LEU A 63 0.49 -8.15 -53.55
CA LEU A 63 0.53 -7.95 -55.01
C LEU A 63 -0.46 -8.85 -55.77
N GLN A 64 -0.88 -9.96 -55.17
CA GLN A 64 -1.79 -10.93 -55.76
C GLN A 64 -3.22 -10.87 -55.19
N GLN A 65 -3.45 -10.02 -54.18
CA GLN A 65 -4.71 -9.93 -53.42
C GLN A 65 -5.53 -8.71 -53.83
N THR A 66 -6.85 -8.77 -53.65
CA THR A 66 -7.77 -7.65 -53.96
C THR A 66 -8.83 -7.46 -52.87
N GLY A 67 -9.37 -6.25 -52.75
CA GLY A 67 -10.44 -5.94 -51.78
C GLY A 67 -9.98 -6.11 -50.32
N HIS A 68 -10.83 -6.75 -49.52
CA HIS A 68 -10.61 -6.96 -48.08
C HIS A 68 -9.36 -7.78 -47.77
N GLU A 69 -9.00 -8.77 -48.60
CA GLU A 69 -7.78 -9.57 -48.44
C GLU A 69 -6.52 -8.70 -48.47
N ARG A 70 -6.48 -7.73 -49.39
CA ARG A 70 -5.35 -6.80 -49.49
C ARG A 70 -5.27 -5.86 -48.28
N LEU A 71 -6.42 -5.34 -47.82
CA LEU A 71 -6.47 -4.46 -46.63
C LEU A 71 -6.07 -5.20 -45.35
N ALA A 72 -6.50 -6.45 -45.20
CA ALA A 72 -6.12 -7.32 -44.09
C ALA A 72 -4.59 -7.55 -44.07
N SER A 73 -4.00 -7.91 -45.22
CA SER A 73 -2.55 -8.09 -45.33
C SER A 73 -1.78 -6.78 -45.12
N GLU A 74 -2.30 -5.64 -45.58
CA GLU A 74 -1.69 -4.32 -45.37
C GLU A 74 -1.65 -3.95 -43.88
N ALA A 75 -2.77 -4.14 -43.18
CA ALA A 75 -2.85 -3.94 -41.73
C ALA A 75 -1.93 -4.91 -40.98
N GLY A 76 -1.88 -6.18 -41.40
CA GLY A 76 -0.98 -7.19 -40.85
C GLY A 76 0.51 -6.86 -41.05
N ALA A 77 0.89 -6.33 -42.22
CA ALA A 77 2.24 -5.83 -42.49
C ALA A 77 2.56 -4.59 -41.65
N CYS A 78 1.59 -3.67 -41.50
CA CYS A 78 1.75 -2.48 -40.68
C CYS A 78 1.92 -2.81 -39.18
N LEU A 79 1.19 -3.80 -38.67
CA LEU A 79 1.36 -4.33 -37.31
C LEU A 79 2.79 -4.79 -37.03
N ARG A 80 3.36 -5.56 -37.96
CA ARG A 80 4.74 -6.08 -37.87
C ARG A 80 5.78 -4.96 -37.94
N ARG A 81 5.62 -3.99 -38.85
CA ARG A 81 6.50 -2.80 -38.95
C ARG A 81 6.45 -1.94 -37.68
N THR A 82 5.27 -1.76 -37.10
CA THR A 82 5.05 -1.03 -35.85
C THR A 82 5.75 -1.74 -34.68
N GLY A 83 5.57 -3.06 -34.57
CA GLY A 83 6.25 -3.88 -33.57
C GLY A 83 7.78 -3.85 -33.72
N ALA A 84 8.29 -4.02 -34.95
CA ALA A 84 9.73 -3.97 -35.23
C ALA A 84 10.34 -2.60 -34.88
N PHE A 85 9.66 -1.49 -35.23
CA PHE A 85 10.09 -0.14 -34.87
C PHE A 85 10.20 0.05 -33.35
N LEU A 86 9.20 -0.43 -32.60
CA LEU A 86 9.15 -0.32 -31.14
C LEU A 86 10.21 -1.18 -30.44
N LEU A 87 10.59 -2.33 -31.01
CA LEU A 87 11.64 -3.20 -30.50
C LEU A 87 13.06 -2.66 -30.77
N GLY A 88 13.22 -1.71 -31.70
CA GLY A 88 14.49 -1.07 -32.01
C GLY A 88 15.31 -1.82 -33.04
N VAL A 89 15.03 -1.56 -34.32
CA VAL A 89 15.88 -1.99 -35.43
C VAL A 89 17.18 -1.15 -35.36
N ASP A 90 18.34 -1.81 -35.20
CA ASP A 90 19.69 -1.29 -35.43
C ASP A 90 20.46 -0.50 -34.32
N ALA A 91 19.96 -0.36 -33.08
CA ALA A 91 20.75 0.27 -32.01
C ALA A 91 20.56 -0.34 -30.61
N PRO A 92 21.62 -0.44 -29.79
CA PRO A 92 21.50 -0.81 -28.38
C PRO A 92 20.66 0.26 -27.66
N ARG A 93 19.54 -0.16 -27.09
CA ARG A 93 18.65 0.71 -26.33
C ARG A 93 19.05 0.77 -24.87
N ASP A 94 18.84 1.95 -24.28
CA ASP A 94 18.96 2.11 -22.84
C ASP A 94 17.72 1.49 -22.15
N TRP A 95 17.88 1.03 -20.92
CA TRP A 95 16.79 0.48 -20.11
C TRP A 95 15.70 1.52 -19.81
N ASN A 96 16.00 2.81 -20.00
CA ASN A 96 15.01 3.89 -19.96
C ASN A 96 13.96 3.80 -21.08
N GLU A 97 14.26 3.09 -22.19
CA GLU A 97 13.32 2.88 -23.31
C GLU A 97 12.48 1.60 -23.16
N SER A 98 12.46 0.99 -21.96
CA SER A 98 11.78 -0.28 -21.70
C SER A 98 10.30 -0.28 -22.09
N VAL A 99 9.62 0.86 -21.99
CA VAL A 99 8.18 1.00 -22.30
C VAL A 99 7.91 0.84 -23.80
N ALA A 100 8.81 1.36 -24.65
CA ALA A 100 8.73 1.17 -26.10
C ALA A 100 8.95 -0.30 -26.47
N VAL A 101 9.98 -0.93 -25.89
CA VAL A 101 10.28 -2.35 -26.11
C VAL A 101 9.11 -3.22 -25.63
N PHE A 102 8.55 -2.92 -24.47
CA PHE A 102 7.36 -3.58 -23.95
C PHE A 102 6.17 -3.49 -24.90
N ALA A 103 5.90 -2.32 -25.47
CA ALA A 103 4.84 -2.15 -26.47
C ALA A 103 5.10 -2.97 -27.74
N GLY A 104 6.37 -3.07 -28.17
CA GLY A 104 6.77 -3.94 -29.28
C GLY A 104 6.56 -5.43 -28.98
N LEU A 105 6.96 -5.89 -27.80
CA LEU A 105 6.74 -7.27 -27.34
C LEU A 105 5.24 -7.62 -27.28
N ARG A 106 4.41 -6.67 -26.85
CA ARG A 106 2.94 -6.81 -26.82
C ARG A 106 2.37 -7.02 -28.22
N LEU A 107 2.73 -6.19 -29.18
CA LEU A 107 2.27 -6.33 -30.57
C LEU A 107 2.73 -7.66 -31.17
N ALA A 108 3.96 -8.08 -30.91
CA ALA A 108 4.48 -9.37 -31.37
C ALA A 108 3.68 -10.56 -30.81
N ARG A 109 3.27 -10.49 -29.53
CA ARG A 109 2.45 -11.50 -28.87
C ARG A 109 1.00 -11.52 -29.38
N ALA A 110 0.38 -10.34 -29.54
CA ALA A 110 -0.98 -10.18 -30.02
C ALA A 110 -1.16 -10.54 -31.52
N ARG A 111 -0.05 -10.61 -32.26
CA ARG A 111 -0.03 -10.83 -33.72
C ARG A 111 -0.89 -12.00 -34.17
N ALA A 112 -0.73 -13.18 -33.58
CA ALA A 112 -1.43 -14.39 -34.04
C ALA A 112 -2.96 -14.29 -33.88
N SER A 113 -3.44 -13.68 -32.79
CA SER A 113 -4.88 -13.43 -32.60
C SER A 113 -5.41 -12.35 -33.53
N ILE A 114 -4.63 -11.30 -33.78
CA ILE A 114 -5.01 -10.21 -34.69
C ILE A 114 -5.05 -10.74 -36.14
N ASP A 115 -4.06 -11.49 -36.58
CA ASP A 115 -4.04 -12.12 -37.90
C ASP A 115 -5.27 -13.03 -38.08
N ALA A 116 -5.63 -13.83 -37.07
CA ALA A 116 -6.82 -14.67 -37.13
C ALA A 116 -8.13 -13.86 -37.30
N ALA A 117 -8.23 -12.69 -36.64
CA ALA A 117 -9.38 -11.79 -36.82
C ALA A 117 -9.38 -11.12 -38.21
N LEU A 118 -8.22 -10.70 -38.71
CA LEU A 118 -8.06 -10.11 -40.04
C LEU A 118 -8.32 -11.14 -41.15
N ASP A 119 -7.88 -12.39 -40.97
CA ASP A 119 -8.15 -13.50 -41.88
C ASP A 119 -9.65 -13.82 -41.90
N ALA A 120 -10.33 -13.78 -40.76
CA ALA A 120 -11.78 -13.97 -40.71
C ALA A 120 -12.51 -12.88 -41.52
N TYR A 121 -12.11 -11.62 -41.36
CA TYR A 121 -12.62 -10.48 -42.14
C TYR A 121 -12.33 -10.61 -43.65
N ALA A 122 -11.11 -11.00 -44.03
CA ALA A 122 -10.73 -11.23 -45.42
C ALA A 122 -11.59 -12.33 -46.08
N ASN A 123 -12.00 -13.33 -45.30
CA ASN A 123 -12.76 -14.50 -45.76
C ASN A 123 -14.29 -14.34 -45.69
N GLU A 124 -14.84 -13.16 -45.35
CA GLU A 124 -16.29 -12.93 -45.14
C GLU A 124 -17.21 -13.26 -46.33
N ARG A 125 -16.65 -13.56 -47.51
CA ARG A 125 -17.42 -14.10 -48.64
C ARG A 125 -17.49 -15.64 -48.71
N ARG A 126 -16.80 -16.40 -47.85
CA ARG A 126 -16.71 -17.87 -48.02
C ARG A 126 -16.81 -18.77 -46.79
N SER A 127 -16.72 -18.31 -45.54
CA SER A 127 -16.65 -19.27 -44.43
C SER A 127 -17.54 -18.94 -43.23
N ALA A 128 -18.67 -19.66 -43.14
CA ALA A 128 -19.48 -19.83 -41.95
C ALA A 128 -18.82 -20.77 -40.90
N VAL A 129 -17.49 -20.74 -40.78
CA VAL A 129 -16.73 -21.70 -39.95
C VAL A 129 -15.74 -20.96 -39.04
N ALA A 130 -16.25 -20.20 -38.08
CA ALA A 130 -15.60 -19.93 -36.80
C ALA A 130 -16.71 -19.56 -35.79
N ALA A 131 -16.67 -20.17 -34.60
CA ALA A 131 -17.81 -20.34 -33.70
C ALA A 131 -18.35 -19.06 -32.98
N ALA A 132 -18.12 -17.86 -33.51
CA ALA A 132 -18.59 -16.61 -32.91
C ALA A 132 -18.92 -15.46 -33.90
N SER A 133 -18.85 -15.68 -35.22
CA SER A 133 -18.98 -14.60 -36.20
C SER A 133 -20.41 -14.09 -36.31
N ARG A 134 -20.70 -12.96 -35.66
CA ARG A 134 -21.86 -12.12 -36.00
C ARG A 134 -21.73 -11.73 -37.48
N PRO A 135 -22.79 -11.86 -38.31
CA PRO A 135 -22.74 -11.32 -39.66
C PRO A 135 -22.56 -9.80 -39.59
N LEU A 136 -21.46 -9.28 -40.16
CA LEU A 136 -21.20 -7.85 -40.20
C LEU A 136 -22.20 -7.16 -41.13
N SER A 137 -22.69 -6.00 -40.72
CA SER A 137 -23.47 -5.17 -41.63
C SER A 137 -22.58 -4.53 -42.68
N ARG A 138 -23.17 -4.09 -43.79
CA ARG A 138 -22.43 -3.36 -44.84
C ARG A 138 -21.81 -2.06 -44.30
N GLU A 139 -22.45 -1.44 -43.32
CA GLU A 139 -21.96 -0.25 -42.64
C GLU A 139 -20.73 -0.56 -41.77
N ASP A 140 -20.79 -1.64 -40.99
CA ASP A 140 -19.66 -2.15 -40.18
C ASP A 140 -18.45 -2.44 -41.08
N LEU A 141 -18.66 -3.11 -42.22
CA LEU A 141 -17.62 -3.38 -43.21
C LEU A 141 -16.94 -2.11 -43.73
N THR A 142 -17.73 -1.11 -44.14
CA THR A 142 -17.18 0.17 -44.61
C THR A 142 -16.42 0.92 -43.52
N GLN A 143 -16.86 0.80 -42.27
CA GLN A 143 -16.19 1.40 -41.13
C GLN A 143 -14.85 0.70 -40.84
N VAL A 144 -14.82 -0.64 -40.88
CA VAL A 144 -13.60 -1.43 -40.73
C VAL A 144 -12.59 -1.10 -41.83
N ASP A 145 -13.02 -1.01 -43.09
CA ASP A 145 -12.15 -0.63 -44.23
C ASP A 145 -11.45 0.73 -43.96
N ALA A 146 -12.22 1.73 -43.50
CA ALA A 146 -11.70 3.05 -43.20
C ALA A 146 -10.71 3.04 -42.02
N LEU A 147 -11.00 2.28 -40.97
CA LEU A 147 -10.15 2.13 -39.79
C LEU A 147 -8.83 1.42 -40.10
N LEU A 148 -8.87 0.32 -40.86
CA LEU A 148 -7.67 -0.43 -41.28
C LEU A 148 -6.80 0.40 -42.23
N THR A 149 -7.41 1.18 -43.13
CA THR A 149 -6.68 2.12 -44.01
C THR A 149 -5.99 3.21 -43.19
N ARG A 150 -6.69 3.77 -42.18
CA ARG A 150 -6.12 4.78 -41.28
C ARG A 150 -4.97 4.21 -40.45
N TYR A 151 -5.13 2.99 -39.93
CA TYR A 151 -4.08 2.29 -39.19
C TYR A 151 -2.81 2.12 -40.06
N SER A 152 -3.00 1.61 -41.29
CA SER A 152 -1.92 1.29 -42.21
C SER A 152 -1.13 2.53 -42.65
N SER A 153 -1.81 3.67 -42.81
CA SER A 153 -1.21 4.92 -43.29
C SER A 153 -0.57 5.79 -42.21
N SER A 154 -1.05 5.76 -40.96
CA SER A 154 -0.68 6.76 -39.94
C SER A 154 0.07 6.23 -38.72
N SER A 155 -0.07 4.95 -38.37
CA SER A 155 0.45 4.39 -37.10
C SER A 155 1.96 4.60 -36.92
N LEU A 156 2.74 4.29 -37.96
CA LEU A 156 4.19 4.37 -37.91
C LEU A 156 4.71 5.81 -37.92
N GLU A 157 4.02 6.73 -38.60
CA GLU A 157 4.35 8.16 -38.56
C GLU A 157 4.12 8.77 -37.17
N ILE A 158 3.03 8.38 -36.49
CA ILE A 158 2.73 8.81 -35.12
C ILE A 158 3.87 8.40 -34.17
N LEU A 159 4.33 7.16 -34.27
CA LEU A 159 5.42 6.65 -33.44
C LEU A 159 6.77 7.31 -33.73
N ARG A 160 7.09 7.58 -35.01
CA ARG A 160 8.34 8.27 -35.39
C ARG A 160 8.46 9.70 -34.84
N ARG A 161 7.33 10.35 -34.54
CA ARG A 161 7.29 11.71 -33.96
C ARG A 161 7.41 11.72 -32.43
N ALA A 162 7.25 10.57 -31.78
CA ALA A 162 7.29 10.47 -30.33
C ALA A 162 8.74 10.31 -29.83
N SER A 163 9.04 10.92 -28.67
CA SER A 163 10.29 10.65 -27.96
C SER A 163 10.21 9.26 -27.32
N LEU A 164 11.06 8.33 -27.76
CA LEU A 164 11.09 6.95 -27.22
C LEU A 164 11.65 6.84 -25.80
N ALA A 165 12.34 7.88 -25.32
CA ALA A 165 12.89 7.96 -23.97
C ALA A 165 11.87 8.43 -22.92
N ASP A 166 10.77 9.06 -23.33
CA ASP A 166 9.71 9.51 -22.41
C ASP A 166 8.59 8.46 -22.34
N THR A 167 8.44 7.84 -21.17
CA THR A 167 7.46 6.79 -20.90
C THR A 167 6.02 7.22 -21.27
N ASN A 168 5.63 8.44 -20.92
CA ASN A 168 4.27 8.92 -21.18
C ASN A 168 4.08 9.25 -22.66
N ALA A 169 5.07 9.87 -23.29
CA ALA A 169 5.03 10.15 -24.73
C ALA A 169 4.92 8.87 -25.57
N VAL A 170 5.66 7.81 -25.19
CA VAL A 170 5.58 6.50 -25.85
C VAL A 170 4.22 5.85 -25.64
N ALA A 171 3.70 5.85 -24.41
CA ALA A 171 2.39 5.27 -24.10
C ALA A 171 1.28 5.96 -24.92
N ASP A 172 1.27 7.29 -24.95
CA ASP A 172 0.32 8.08 -25.73
C ASP A 172 0.44 7.82 -27.23
N ALA A 173 1.68 7.72 -27.74
CA ALA A 173 1.92 7.46 -29.15
C ALA A 173 1.50 6.03 -29.54
N ALA A 174 1.78 5.04 -28.70
CA ALA A 174 1.36 3.65 -28.91
C ALA A 174 -0.16 3.51 -28.91
N MET A 175 -0.86 4.19 -27.99
CA MET A 175 -2.32 4.27 -27.98
C MET A 175 -2.85 4.89 -29.26
N ARG A 176 -2.38 6.08 -29.64
CA ARG A 176 -2.84 6.76 -30.87
C ARG A 176 -2.56 5.93 -32.13
N ALA A 177 -1.42 5.24 -32.17
CA ALA A 177 -1.04 4.39 -33.30
C ALA A 177 -1.91 3.12 -33.40
N THR A 178 -2.35 2.57 -32.27
CA THR A 178 -3.12 1.29 -32.22
C THR A 178 -4.63 1.47 -32.12
N SER A 179 -5.14 2.66 -31.77
CA SER A 179 -6.59 2.96 -31.65
C SER A 179 -7.40 2.54 -32.88
N PRO A 180 -7.02 2.87 -34.12
CA PRO A 180 -7.83 2.49 -35.28
C PRO A 180 -7.91 0.96 -35.47
N LEU A 181 -6.84 0.23 -35.14
CA LEU A 181 -6.85 -1.23 -35.18
C LEU A 181 -7.71 -1.82 -34.06
N ALA A 182 -7.63 -1.27 -32.84
CA ALA A 182 -8.46 -1.70 -31.72
C ALA A 182 -9.95 -1.48 -31.99
N GLU A 183 -10.33 -0.32 -32.53
CA GLU A 183 -11.70 -0.01 -32.95
C GLU A 183 -12.20 -0.97 -34.05
N ALA A 184 -11.35 -1.31 -35.02
CA ALA A 184 -11.70 -2.30 -36.05
C ALA A 184 -11.96 -3.68 -35.42
N LEU A 185 -11.11 -4.12 -34.49
CA LEU A 185 -11.26 -5.41 -33.80
C LEU A 185 -12.52 -5.46 -32.92
N VAL A 186 -12.90 -4.35 -32.27
CA VAL A 186 -14.17 -4.25 -31.53
C VAL A 186 -15.37 -4.53 -32.44
N ILE A 187 -15.36 -4.00 -33.66
CA ILE A 187 -16.41 -4.23 -34.66
C ILE A 187 -16.38 -5.69 -35.13
N LEU A 188 -15.20 -6.22 -35.49
CA LEU A 188 -15.03 -7.59 -36.00
C LEU A 188 -15.42 -8.66 -34.98
N GLU A 189 -15.07 -8.48 -33.71
CA GLU A 189 -15.34 -9.43 -32.62
C GLU A 189 -16.69 -9.17 -31.94
N GLY A 190 -17.30 -8.00 -32.16
CA GLY A 190 -18.58 -7.59 -31.56
C GLY A 190 -18.51 -7.42 -30.04
N ARG A 191 -17.35 -7.06 -29.50
CA ARG A 191 -17.11 -6.89 -28.06
C ARG A 191 -16.30 -5.64 -27.78
N ASP A 192 -16.66 -4.94 -26.71
CA ASP A 192 -15.91 -3.78 -26.22
C ASP A 192 -14.51 -4.20 -25.71
N LEU A 193 -13.60 -3.22 -25.66
CA LEU A 193 -12.29 -3.43 -25.07
C LEU A 193 -12.42 -3.70 -23.56
N PRO A 194 -11.80 -4.77 -23.03
CA PRO A 194 -11.84 -5.05 -21.60
C PRO A 194 -11.07 -4.01 -20.80
N ASP A 195 -11.51 -3.78 -19.55
CA ASP A 195 -10.75 -2.97 -18.60
C ASP A 195 -9.47 -3.72 -18.18
N CYS A 196 -8.33 -3.19 -18.60
CA CYS A 196 -6.99 -3.74 -18.33
C CYS A 196 -6.26 -2.99 -17.19
N TRP A 197 -6.93 -2.03 -16.54
CA TRP A 197 -6.35 -1.14 -15.54
C TRP A 197 -7.21 -1.06 -14.26
N PRO A 198 -7.26 -2.13 -13.44
CA PRO A 198 -8.11 -2.16 -12.26
C PRO A 198 -7.69 -1.11 -11.22
N ALA A 199 -8.68 -0.47 -10.59
CA ALA A 199 -8.47 0.41 -9.44
C ALA A 199 -8.69 -0.37 -8.13
N PHE A 200 -7.60 -0.71 -7.43
CA PHE A 200 -7.68 -1.24 -6.07
C PHE A 200 -7.57 -0.09 -5.07
N ALA A 201 -8.53 0.04 -4.16
CA ALA A 201 -8.43 1.00 -3.07
C ALA A 201 -7.22 0.63 -2.19
N LEU A 202 -6.14 1.44 -2.25
CA LEU A 202 -5.01 1.31 -1.33
C LEU A 202 -5.50 1.50 0.11
N SER A 203 -5.26 0.50 0.94
CA SER A 203 -5.75 0.39 2.31
C SER A 203 -5.02 1.36 3.25
N SER A 204 -5.27 2.66 3.14
CA SER A 204 -4.90 3.66 4.17
C SER A 204 -5.66 4.99 4.09
N SER A 205 -6.76 5.05 3.35
CA SER A 205 -7.66 6.21 3.36
C SER A 205 -9.11 5.76 3.29
N THR A 206 -9.71 5.55 4.46
CA THR A 206 -11.17 5.62 4.57
C THR A 206 -11.56 7.10 4.48
N ALA A 207 -12.16 7.48 3.35
CA ALA A 207 -12.58 8.83 2.91
C ALA A 207 -11.49 9.64 2.18
N PRO A 208 -11.61 9.82 0.84
CA PRO A 208 -12.76 10.54 0.25
C PRO A 208 -13.44 9.91 -0.98
N ALA A 209 -13.04 8.72 -1.46
CA ALA A 209 -13.58 8.16 -2.71
C ALA A 209 -15.08 7.74 -2.61
N GLN A 210 -15.51 7.26 -1.45
CA GLN A 210 -16.94 7.05 -1.16
C GLN A 210 -17.67 8.37 -0.86
N ALA A 211 -16.98 9.39 -0.34
CA ALA A 211 -17.58 10.71 -0.13
C ALA A 211 -17.90 11.39 -1.47
N SER A 212 -17.06 11.27 -2.50
CA SER A 212 -17.39 11.83 -3.83
C SER A 212 -18.52 11.07 -4.54
N ARG A 213 -18.63 9.74 -4.38
CA ARG A 213 -19.77 8.96 -4.91
C ARG A 213 -21.05 9.16 -4.09
N ASP A 214 -20.96 9.26 -2.77
CA ASP A 214 -22.11 9.51 -1.89
C ASP A 214 -22.56 10.97 -1.87
N VAL A 215 -21.68 11.95 -2.10
CA VAL A 215 -22.05 13.36 -2.26
C VAL A 215 -22.79 13.57 -3.58
N VAL A 216 -22.47 12.80 -4.63
CA VAL A 216 -23.25 12.81 -5.89
C VAL A 216 -24.56 12.03 -5.74
N ARG A 217 -24.58 10.93 -4.99
CA ARG A 217 -25.80 10.12 -4.78
C ARG A 217 -26.78 10.74 -3.78
N ARG A 218 -26.29 11.44 -2.74
CA ARG A 218 -27.10 12.16 -1.74
C ARG A 218 -27.51 13.56 -2.19
N SER A 219 -26.83 14.16 -3.17
CA SER A 219 -27.24 15.45 -3.76
C SER A 219 -28.38 15.35 -4.78
N LEU A 220 -28.85 14.13 -5.09
CA LEU A 220 -29.89 13.88 -6.09
C LEU A 220 -31.32 13.71 -5.54
N ASP A 221 -31.53 13.48 -4.24
CA ASP A 221 -32.88 13.26 -3.70
C ASP A 221 -33.38 14.45 -2.85
N ALA A 222 -33.88 15.51 -3.49
CA ALA A 222 -34.64 16.58 -2.81
C ALA A 222 -35.83 16.02 -2.00
N ALA A 223 -36.40 14.88 -2.43
CA ALA A 223 -37.41 14.13 -1.70
C ALA A 223 -36.92 13.64 -0.33
N SER A 224 -35.65 13.22 -0.21
CA SER A 224 -35.07 12.75 1.07
C SER A 224 -34.87 13.88 2.08
N VAL A 225 -34.55 15.09 1.62
CA VAL A 225 -34.43 16.27 2.48
C VAL A 225 -35.80 16.71 2.97
N GLN A 226 -36.80 16.76 2.08
CA GLN A 226 -38.19 17.07 2.46
C GLN A 226 -38.77 16.03 3.44
N GLU A 227 -38.46 14.74 3.24
CA GLU A 227 -38.83 13.65 4.14
C GLU A 227 -38.16 13.78 5.52
N ARG A 228 -36.92 14.30 5.59
CA ARG A 228 -36.25 14.58 6.86
C ARG A 228 -36.80 15.82 7.57
N VAL A 229 -37.15 16.88 6.82
CA VAL A 229 -37.80 18.10 7.36
C VAL A 229 -39.16 17.74 7.98
N THR A 230 -39.91 16.85 7.33
CA THR A 230 -41.23 16.39 7.81
C THR A 230 -41.13 15.39 8.96
N ARG A 231 -40.13 14.50 8.98
CA ARG A 231 -39.90 13.53 10.08
C ARG A 231 -39.25 14.11 11.34
N ALA A 232 -38.68 15.30 11.28
CA ALA A 232 -38.05 15.91 12.45
C ALA A 232 -39.12 16.48 13.40
N GLU A 233 -39.66 15.60 14.27
CA GLU A 233 -40.78 15.88 15.19
C GLU A 233 -40.48 17.00 16.21
N ASN A 234 -39.21 17.29 16.48
CA ASN A 234 -38.77 18.24 17.51
C ASN A 234 -38.30 19.60 16.97
N LEU A 235 -38.57 19.96 15.71
CA LEU A 235 -38.18 21.26 15.15
C LEU A 235 -39.24 22.35 15.38
N ASP A 236 -38.80 23.60 15.53
CA ASP A 236 -39.69 24.76 15.60
C ASP A 236 -40.53 24.86 14.30
N PRO A 237 -41.87 25.00 14.39
CA PRO A 237 -42.73 25.14 13.22
C PRO A 237 -42.31 26.28 12.28
N LYS A 238 -41.78 27.39 12.82
CA LYS A 238 -41.30 28.54 12.03
C LYS A 238 -40.05 28.20 11.22
N PHE A 239 -39.17 27.36 11.76
CA PHE A 239 -37.99 26.91 11.04
C PHE A 239 -38.35 25.91 9.94
N ARG A 240 -39.32 25.03 10.20
CA ARG A 240 -39.87 24.10 9.20
C ARG A 240 -40.47 24.87 8.02
N GLU A 241 -41.30 25.87 8.32
CA GLU A 241 -41.91 26.76 7.32
C GLU A 241 -40.84 27.52 6.49
N ALA A 242 -39.76 27.99 7.13
CA ALA A 242 -38.65 28.64 6.43
C ALA A 242 -37.84 27.69 5.54
N CYS A 243 -37.68 26.42 5.92
CA CYS A 243 -37.04 25.39 5.08
C CYS A 243 -37.91 25.03 3.86
N ASP A 244 -39.21 24.84 4.08
CA ASP A 244 -40.18 24.56 3.01
C ASP A 244 -40.23 25.72 2.01
N ALA A 245 -40.27 26.96 2.51
CA ALA A 245 -40.21 28.16 1.67
C ALA A 245 -38.92 28.23 0.85
N ALA A 246 -37.76 27.91 1.43
CA ALA A 246 -36.47 27.91 0.73
C ALA A 246 -36.35 26.81 -0.34
N LEU A 247 -36.99 25.65 -0.14
CA LEU A 247 -37.04 24.57 -1.11
C LEU A 247 -38.05 24.85 -2.25
N SER A 248 -39.14 25.57 -1.97
CA SER A 248 -40.21 25.86 -2.94
C SER A 248 -39.93 27.04 -3.88
N VAL A 249 -38.89 27.87 -3.65
CA VAL A 249 -38.61 29.05 -4.50
C VAL A 249 -38.19 28.64 -5.93
N ASP A 250 -38.80 29.23 -6.95
CA ASP A 250 -38.53 28.99 -8.37
C ASP A 250 -37.24 29.72 -8.87
N ALA A 251 -36.11 29.48 -8.19
CA ALA A 251 -34.86 30.22 -8.40
C ALA A 251 -33.83 29.45 -9.24
N GLN A 252 -33.01 30.21 -9.98
CA GLN A 252 -31.92 29.78 -10.89
C GLN A 252 -30.84 28.84 -10.30
N LEU A 253 -30.87 28.57 -8.98
CA LEU A 253 -29.98 27.60 -8.34
C LEU A 253 -30.51 26.18 -8.56
N PRO A 254 -29.66 25.24 -9.03
CA PRO A 254 -30.02 23.83 -9.15
C PRO A 254 -30.60 23.29 -7.83
N LEU A 255 -31.69 22.52 -7.91
CA LEU A 255 -32.37 21.91 -6.77
C LEU A 255 -31.41 21.12 -5.85
N ALA A 256 -30.39 20.50 -6.44
CA ALA A 256 -29.31 19.81 -5.72
C ALA A 256 -28.51 20.73 -4.78
N GLN A 257 -28.26 21.98 -5.17
CA GLN A 257 -27.54 22.95 -4.33
C GLN A 257 -28.44 23.50 -3.22
N ARG A 258 -29.74 23.71 -3.51
CA ARG A 258 -30.71 24.13 -2.50
C ARG A 258 -30.95 23.07 -1.43
N SER A 259 -31.12 21.81 -1.85
CA SER A 259 -31.28 20.68 -0.94
C SER A 259 -30.05 20.45 -0.06
N ALA A 260 -28.83 20.49 -0.62
CA ALA A 260 -27.59 20.37 0.16
C ALA A 260 -27.39 21.52 1.19
N ARG A 261 -27.90 22.72 0.89
CA ARG A 261 -27.85 23.89 1.79
C ARG A 261 -28.87 23.81 2.92
N VAL A 262 -30.11 23.44 2.58
CA VAL A 262 -31.17 23.20 3.57
C VAL A 262 -30.80 22.03 4.48
N ASP A 263 -30.18 20.97 3.94
CA ASP A 263 -29.70 19.83 4.74
C ASP A 263 -28.63 20.22 5.76
N ALA A 264 -27.72 21.14 5.40
CA ALA A 264 -26.72 21.67 6.33
C ALA A 264 -27.35 22.46 7.49
N LEU A 265 -28.32 23.35 7.20
CA LEU A 265 -29.05 24.12 8.20
C LEU A 265 -29.95 23.23 9.06
N LEU A 266 -30.59 22.22 8.45
CA LEU A 266 -31.40 21.22 9.14
C LEU A 266 -30.56 20.40 10.11
N THR A 267 -29.35 20.00 9.70
CA THR A 267 -28.40 19.26 10.56
C THR A 267 -28.00 20.09 11.78
N LEU A 268 -27.75 21.40 11.59
CA LEU A 268 -27.47 22.32 12.70
C LEU A 268 -28.70 22.51 13.61
N ALA A 269 -29.89 22.71 13.05
CA ALA A 269 -31.12 22.87 13.82
C ALA A 269 -31.45 21.63 14.68
N ILE A 270 -31.28 20.44 14.11
CA ILE A 270 -31.43 19.16 14.82
C ILE A 270 -30.39 19.05 15.94
N ALA A 271 -29.12 19.39 15.67
CA ALA A 271 -28.08 19.36 16.69
C ALA A 271 -28.42 20.30 17.86
N VAL A 272 -28.80 21.55 17.57
CA VAL A 272 -29.17 22.58 18.57
C VAL A 272 -30.39 22.20 19.39
N ASN A 273 -31.43 21.65 18.76
CA ASN A 273 -32.61 21.17 19.50
C ASN A 273 -32.32 19.94 20.38
N ASN A 274 -31.36 19.13 19.96
CA ASN A 274 -30.93 17.97 20.73
C ASN A 274 -29.80 18.31 21.73
N LEU A 275 -29.44 19.58 21.93
CA LEU A 275 -28.52 20.01 23.00
C LEU A 275 -29.31 20.30 24.28
N PRO A 276 -29.40 19.37 25.25
CA PRO A 276 -30.02 19.65 26.55
C PRO A 276 -29.22 20.68 27.37
N LEU A 277 -27.95 20.90 27.00
CA LEU A 277 -26.99 21.75 27.68
C LEU A 277 -27.13 23.26 27.36
N LEU A 278 -27.86 23.62 26.31
CA LEU A 278 -28.10 25.01 25.93
C LEU A 278 -29.25 25.61 26.73
N GLU A 279 -29.03 26.82 27.28
CA GLU A 279 -30.09 27.61 27.89
C GLU A 279 -31.19 27.91 26.85
N VAL A 280 -32.44 27.96 27.31
CA VAL A 280 -33.62 28.20 26.46
C VAL A 280 -33.43 29.47 25.61
N HIS A 281 -32.91 30.54 26.21
CA HIS A 281 -32.69 31.81 25.52
C HIS A 281 -31.63 31.74 24.39
N ALA A 282 -30.55 30.97 24.60
CA ALA A 282 -29.52 30.76 23.59
C ALA A 282 -30.04 29.90 22.43
N ARG A 283 -30.85 28.87 22.75
CA ARG A 283 -31.53 28.03 21.76
C ARG A 283 -32.49 28.85 20.90
N ASP A 284 -33.30 29.70 21.52
CA ASP A 284 -34.27 30.56 20.82
C ASP A 284 -33.58 31.58 19.91
N SER A 285 -32.45 32.15 20.36
CA SER A 285 -31.65 33.08 19.57
C SER A 285 -31.00 32.40 18.36
N MET A 286 -30.44 31.20 18.52
CA MET A 286 -29.91 30.41 17.41
C MET A 286 -31.00 30.02 16.41
N HIS A 287 -32.20 29.66 16.87
CA HIS A 287 -33.35 29.41 16.00
C HIS A 287 -33.75 30.64 15.20
N ALA A 288 -33.80 31.81 15.83
CA ALA A 288 -34.10 33.06 15.12
C ALA A 288 -33.08 33.34 14.00
N GLN A 289 -31.79 33.05 14.22
CA GLN A 289 -30.76 33.17 13.21
C GLN A 289 -30.84 32.13 12.10
N LEU A 290 -31.14 30.88 12.44
CA LEU A 290 -31.37 29.81 11.46
C LEU A 290 -32.57 30.14 10.56
N CYS A 291 -33.66 30.64 11.13
CA CYS A 291 -34.81 31.16 10.38
C CYS A 291 -34.41 32.34 9.48
N SER A 292 -33.59 33.28 9.99
CA SER A 292 -33.07 34.40 9.21
C SER A 292 -32.14 33.95 8.06
N ALA A 293 -31.36 32.88 8.25
CA ALA A 293 -30.50 32.32 7.22
C ALA A 293 -31.30 31.59 6.13
N CYS A 294 -32.35 30.86 6.50
CA CYS A 294 -33.32 30.31 5.56
C CYS A 294 -34.04 31.41 4.77
N ALA A 295 -34.40 32.52 5.43
CA ALA A 295 -34.96 33.69 4.74
C ALA A 295 -33.93 34.34 3.80
N ALA A 296 -32.65 34.45 4.18
CA ALA A 296 -31.60 34.98 3.31
C ALA A 296 -31.32 34.09 2.08
N LEU A 297 -31.47 32.76 2.21
CA LEU A 297 -31.43 31.82 1.07
C LEU A 297 -32.50 32.14 0.02
N SER A 298 -33.66 32.67 0.45
CA SER A 298 -34.70 33.15 -0.46
C SER A 298 -34.38 34.53 -1.08
N ALA A 299 -33.54 35.34 -0.43
CA ALA A 299 -33.25 36.74 -0.78
C ALA A 299 -32.00 36.98 -1.67
N ARG A 300 -31.24 35.92 -2.03
CA ARG A 300 -30.18 35.92 -3.07
C ARG A 300 -28.85 36.64 -2.76
N GLU A 301 -28.31 36.55 -1.55
CA GLU A 301 -26.95 37.07 -1.26
C GLU A 301 -25.86 35.96 -1.29
N GLU A 302 -25.22 35.75 -2.43
CA GLU A 302 -24.39 34.55 -2.65
C GLU A 302 -23.11 34.45 -1.77
N SER A 303 -22.49 35.59 -1.43
CA SER A 303 -21.27 35.63 -0.61
C SER A 303 -21.52 35.46 0.90
N SER A 304 -22.66 35.95 1.41
CA SER A 304 -23.06 35.72 2.81
C SER A 304 -23.52 34.27 3.01
N LEU A 305 -24.14 33.66 1.99
CA LEU A 305 -24.65 32.29 2.05
C LEU A 305 -23.56 31.21 2.16
N GLN A 306 -22.44 31.33 1.43
CA GLN A 306 -21.34 30.35 1.55
C GLN A 306 -20.65 30.40 2.93
N ALA A 307 -20.50 31.60 3.49
CA ALA A 307 -19.94 31.80 4.83
C ALA A 307 -20.88 31.24 5.92
N ILE A 308 -22.19 31.45 5.77
CA ILE A 308 -23.21 30.91 6.67
C ILE A 308 -23.27 29.38 6.56
N GLU A 309 -23.18 28.79 5.37
CA GLU A 309 -23.19 27.34 5.15
C GLU A 309 -21.96 26.66 5.76
N GLY A 310 -20.76 27.19 5.50
CA GLY A 310 -19.52 26.66 6.07
C GLY A 310 -19.49 26.73 7.59
N SER A 311 -19.95 27.86 8.15
CA SER A 311 -20.10 28.05 9.60
C SER A 311 -21.17 27.12 10.19
N ALA A 312 -22.32 26.96 9.53
CA ALA A 312 -23.40 26.12 10.03
C ALA A 312 -23.01 24.64 10.09
N ARG A 313 -22.26 24.14 9.10
CA ARG A 313 -21.75 22.76 9.09
C ARG A 313 -20.72 22.52 10.20
N SER A 314 -19.73 23.41 10.34
CA SER A 314 -18.68 23.24 11.36
C SER A 314 -19.26 23.36 12.77
N VAL A 315 -20.15 24.33 13.00
CA VAL A 315 -20.83 24.54 14.29
C VAL A 315 -21.80 23.39 14.60
N GLY A 316 -22.55 22.89 13.61
CA GLY A 316 -23.45 21.75 13.81
C GLY A 316 -22.70 20.48 14.17
N ALA A 317 -21.55 20.25 13.52
CA ALA A 317 -20.69 19.12 13.81
C ALA A 317 -19.99 19.27 15.18
N LEU A 318 -19.64 20.50 15.59
CA LEU A 318 -19.14 20.79 16.92
C LEU A 318 -20.17 20.45 18.00
N TYR A 319 -21.41 20.91 17.83
CA TYR A 319 -22.51 20.65 18.76
C TYR A 319 -22.87 19.16 18.87
N ALA A 320 -22.86 18.43 17.76
CA ALA A 320 -23.03 16.98 17.77
C ALA A 320 -21.93 16.28 18.59
N ARG A 321 -20.67 16.75 18.50
CA ARG A 321 -19.55 16.24 19.30
C ARG A 321 -19.64 16.61 20.77
N ILE A 322 -20.07 17.83 21.09
CA ILE A 322 -20.34 18.25 22.48
C ILE A 322 -21.38 17.34 23.10
N ASN A 323 -22.47 17.03 22.37
CA ASN A 323 -23.50 16.09 22.83
C ASN A 323 -22.95 14.68 23.03
N ALA A 324 -22.24 14.14 22.05
CA ALA A 324 -21.64 12.81 22.17
C ALA A 324 -20.67 12.74 23.38
N LEU A 325 -19.90 13.81 23.61
CA LEU A 325 -18.95 13.86 24.72
C LEU A 325 -19.66 14.02 26.06
N SER A 326 -20.71 14.86 26.11
CA SER A 326 -21.60 14.97 27.27
C SER A 326 -22.26 13.63 27.59
N ASP A 327 -22.75 12.90 26.59
CA ASP A 327 -23.32 11.58 26.79
C ASP A 327 -22.29 10.57 27.31
N ALA A 328 -21.06 10.62 26.82
CA ALA A 328 -19.94 9.81 27.29
C ALA A 328 -19.38 10.26 28.68
N ALA A 329 -19.76 11.44 29.15
CA ALA A 329 -19.26 12.06 30.37
C ALA A 329 -20.35 12.26 31.43
N LYS A 330 -21.48 11.54 31.37
CA LYS A 330 -22.61 11.73 32.31
C LYS A 330 -22.22 11.70 33.79
N SER A 331 -21.16 10.99 34.15
CA SER A 331 -20.66 10.89 35.53
C SER A 331 -19.68 11.98 35.96
N ASP A 332 -19.28 12.91 35.08
CA ASP A 332 -18.28 13.95 35.36
C ASP A 332 -18.92 15.35 35.34
N GLU A 333 -19.47 15.77 36.49
CA GLU A 333 -20.19 17.04 36.63
C GLU A 333 -19.37 18.25 36.17
N LYS A 334 -18.07 18.28 36.49
CA LYS A 334 -17.19 19.42 36.13
C LYS A 334 -16.98 19.54 34.63
N LEU A 335 -16.87 18.40 33.93
CA LEU A 335 -16.78 18.40 32.47
C LEU A 335 -18.13 18.76 31.85
N GLN A 336 -19.25 18.28 32.41
CA GLN A 336 -20.58 18.67 31.95
C GLN A 336 -20.78 20.18 32.05
N ASP A 337 -20.40 20.79 33.18
CA ASP A 337 -20.48 22.23 33.38
C ASP A 337 -19.61 22.97 32.34
N ALA A 338 -18.38 22.53 32.12
CA ALA A 338 -17.49 23.13 31.12
C ALA A 338 -18.00 22.96 29.68
N LEU A 339 -18.66 21.84 29.35
CA LEU A 339 -19.30 21.62 28.05
C LEU A 339 -20.56 22.48 27.87
N ARG A 340 -21.33 22.74 28.95
CA ARG A 340 -22.42 23.74 28.94
C ARG A 340 -21.89 25.13 28.69
N GLU A 341 -20.82 25.51 29.40
CA GLU A 341 -20.14 26.80 29.19
C GLU A 341 -19.60 26.93 27.77
N LEU A 342 -19.02 25.88 27.21
CA LEU A 342 -18.53 25.86 25.82
C LEU A 342 -19.67 26.03 24.82
N ALA A 343 -20.76 25.27 24.99
CA ALA A 343 -21.95 25.41 24.15
C ALA A 343 -22.57 26.81 24.26
N GLY A 344 -22.65 27.37 25.47
CA GLY A 344 -23.13 28.72 25.73
C GLY A 344 -22.24 29.80 25.12
N ALA A 345 -20.92 29.67 25.23
CA ALA A 345 -19.96 30.63 24.66
C ALA A 345 -20.01 30.65 23.13
N PHE A 346 -20.11 29.49 22.48
CA PHE A 346 -20.29 29.42 21.02
C PHE A 346 -21.64 29.95 20.58
N ALA A 347 -22.72 29.69 21.32
CA ALA A 347 -24.04 30.24 21.03
C ALA A 347 -24.06 31.76 21.18
N ALA A 348 -23.53 32.30 22.28
CA ALA A 348 -23.44 33.74 22.52
C ALA A 348 -22.59 34.45 21.46
N ALA A 349 -21.44 33.88 21.09
CA ALA A 349 -20.61 34.42 20.02
C ALA A 349 -21.34 34.45 18.67
N GLN A 350 -22.25 33.50 18.42
CA GLN A 350 -23.06 33.45 17.21
C GLN A 350 -24.09 34.59 17.14
N ILE A 351 -24.60 35.06 18.29
CA ILE A 351 -25.56 36.18 18.40
C ILE A 351 -25.01 37.48 17.77
N ASP A 352 -23.68 37.69 17.83
CA ASP A 352 -23.05 38.96 17.48
C ASP A 352 -22.49 39.07 16.03
N SER A 353 -22.61 38.06 15.17
CA SER A 353 -21.98 38.12 13.82
C SER A 353 -22.80 38.82 12.74
N ARG A 354 -22.36 40.01 12.33
CA ARG A 354 -22.51 40.53 10.96
C ARG A 354 -21.10 40.82 10.40
N GLY A 355 -20.58 40.01 9.46
CA GLY A 355 -19.33 40.31 8.71
C GLY A 355 -18.20 39.26 8.75
N SER A 356 -16.97 39.67 8.37
CA SER A 356 -15.73 38.88 8.15
C SER A 356 -15.24 37.99 9.31
N VAL A 357 -15.95 38.01 10.44
CA VAL A 357 -15.72 37.19 11.63
C VAL A 357 -16.13 35.73 11.41
N GLY A 358 -16.88 35.41 10.34
CA GLY A 358 -17.34 34.05 10.05
C GLY A 358 -16.23 33.03 9.78
N GLU A 359 -15.17 33.40 9.05
CA GLU A 359 -14.10 32.46 8.68
C GLU A 359 -13.21 32.10 9.89
N SER A 360 -12.82 33.09 10.70
CA SER A 360 -12.06 32.84 11.94
C SER A 360 -12.83 31.93 12.91
N ARG A 361 -14.16 32.04 12.93
CA ARG A 361 -15.04 31.18 13.75
C ARG A 361 -15.18 29.78 13.20
N ARG A 362 -15.25 29.63 11.87
CA ARG A 362 -15.23 28.32 11.23
C ARG A 362 -13.94 27.57 11.59
N ILE A 363 -12.79 28.25 11.47
CA ILE A 363 -11.49 27.69 11.85
C ILE A 363 -11.47 27.32 13.35
N ALA A 364 -12.03 28.17 14.21
CA ALA A 364 -12.16 27.88 15.65
C ALA A 364 -13.06 26.65 15.93
N ALA A 365 -14.21 26.53 15.25
CA ALA A 365 -15.13 25.41 15.40
C ALA A 365 -14.53 24.09 14.88
N ASP A 366 -13.79 24.12 13.77
CA ASP A 366 -13.09 22.96 13.21
C ASP A 366 -11.98 22.48 14.17
N ARG A 367 -11.20 23.40 14.76
CA ARG A 367 -10.17 23.07 15.76
C ARG A 367 -10.76 22.56 17.08
N CYS A 368 -11.86 23.15 17.56
CA CYS A 368 -12.63 22.60 18.69
C CYS A 368 -13.09 21.17 18.38
N SER A 369 -13.61 20.93 17.18
CA SER A 369 -14.11 19.63 16.76
C SER A 369 -13.01 18.57 16.77
N GLU A 370 -11.81 18.90 16.30
CA GLU A 370 -10.64 18.01 16.37
C GLU A 370 -10.27 17.64 17.82
N ALA A 371 -10.29 18.63 18.73
CA ALA A 371 -10.03 18.40 20.15
C ALA A 371 -11.09 17.48 20.78
N LEU A 372 -12.37 17.69 20.46
CA LEU A 372 -13.46 16.83 20.96
C LEU A 372 -13.43 15.42 20.35
N ASP A 373 -13.01 15.27 19.08
CA ASP A 373 -12.82 13.96 18.45
C ASP A 373 -11.73 13.15 19.16
N CYS A 374 -10.61 13.80 19.51
CA CYS A 374 -9.58 13.20 20.34
C CYS A 374 -10.16 12.76 21.69
N ALA A 375 -11.07 13.55 22.27
CA ALA A 375 -11.68 13.22 23.56
C ALA A 375 -12.68 12.07 23.52
N LEU A 376 -13.48 12.02 22.47
CA LEU A 376 -14.38 10.90 22.19
C LEU A 376 -13.60 9.61 21.94
N ALA A 377 -12.47 9.68 21.23
CA ALA A 377 -11.61 8.52 20.99
C ALA A 377 -11.03 7.98 22.30
N ALA A 378 -10.50 8.85 23.18
CA ALA A 378 -9.93 8.45 24.46
C ALA A 378 -10.95 7.76 25.37
N ARG A 379 -12.20 8.25 25.40
CA ARG A 379 -13.28 7.68 26.24
C ARG A 379 -13.80 6.32 25.77
N LYS A 380 -13.42 5.85 24.57
CA LYS A 380 -13.71 4.46 24.12
C LYS A 380 -12.85 3.42 24.83
N HIS A 381 -11.75 3.83 25.46
CA HIS A 381 -10.89 2.92 26.21
C HIS A 381 -11.49 2.65 27.59
N ASP A 382 -12.15 1.50 27.76
CA ASP A 382 -12.68 1.06 29.05
C ASP A 382 -11.55 0.48 29.92
N GLU A 383 -11.41 0.98 31.15
CA GLU A 383 -10.47 0.47 32.16
C GLU A 383 -10.61 -1.05 32.37
N ASN A 384 -11.82 -1.60 32.18
CA ASN A 384 -12.09 -3.02 32.39
C ASN A 384 -11.45 -3.93 31.33
N THR A 385 -11.14 -3.39 30.15
CA THR A 385 -10.49 -4.12 29.06
C THR A 385 -8.98 -4.26 29.26
N ILE A 386 -8.40 -3.47 30.17
CA ILE A 386 -6.97 -3.47 30.46
C ILE A 386 -6.65 -4.53 31.53
N ALA A 387 -5.57 -5.29 31.29
CA ALA A 387 -5.02 -6.27 32.22
C ALA A 387 -4.86 -5.70 33.63
N ARG A 388 -5.18 -6.53 34.64
CA ARG A 388 -5.25 -6.12 36.05
C ARG A 388 -3.95 -5.45 36.52
N GLU A 389 -2.80 -5.92 36.05
CA GLU A 389 -1.48 -5.43 36.43
C GLU A 389 -1.17 -4.02 35.87
N LEU A 390 -1.87 -3.57 34.83
CA LEU A 390 -1.69 -2.28 34.18
C LEU A 390 -2.73 -1.23 34.63
N ARG A 391 -3.78 -1.64 35.35
CA ARG A 391 -4.89 -0.76 35.75
C ARG A 391 -4.45 0.43 36.60
N GLU A 392 -3.43 0.27 37.44
CA GLU A 392 -2.92 1.38 38.26
C GLU A 392 -2.37 2.52 37.39
N ILE A 393 -1.60 2.17 36.35
CA ILE A 393 -1.01 3.11 35.41
C ILE A 393 -2.09 3.67 34.47
N ALA A 394 -3.01 2.83 34.02
CA ALA A 394 -4.16 3.26 33.23
C ALA A 394 -5.00 4.32 33.96
N ARG A 395 -5.29 4.09 35.26
CA ARG A 395 -5.98 5.08 36.10
C ARG A 395 -5.18 6.36 36.25
N GLN A 396 -3.86 6.28 36.37
CA GLN A 396 -3.01 7.47 36.45
C GLN A 396 -3.07 8.28 35.13
N LEU A 397 -2.86 7.63 33.98
CA LEU A 397 -2.99 8.26 32.67
C LEU A 397 -4.39 8.83 32.44
N GLN A 398 -5.43 8.14 32.90
CA GLN A 398 -6.80 8.62 32.78
C GLN A 398 -7.09 9.82 33.70
N ARG A 399 -6.52 9.88 34.90
CA ARG A 399 -6.59 11.07 35.75
C ARG A 399 -5.89 12.25 35.10
N ASP A 400 -4.68 12.04 34.58
CA ASP A 400 -3.91 13.07 33.87
C ASP A 400 -4.61 13.52 32.59
N TYR A 401 -5.24 12.58 31.89
CA TYR A 401 -6.05 12.82 30.70
C TYR A 401 -7.29 13.65 31.04
N ARG A 402 -8.08 13.27 32.06
CA ARG A 402 -9.27 14.04 32.49
C ARG A 402 -8.90 15.45 32.94
N ALA A 403 -7.75 15.62 33.61
CA ALA A 403 -7.24 16.94 33.96
C ALA A 403 -6.88 17.77 32.71
N ALA A 404 -6.22 17.17 31.70
CA ALA A 404 -5.91 17.84 30.44
C ALA A 404 -7.16 18.15 29.60
N GLU A 405 -8.12 17.22 29.54
CA GLU A 405 -9.42 17.38 28.88
C GLU A 405 -10.18 18.58 29.46
N LEU A 406 -10.28 18.67 30.78
CA LEU A 406 -10.96 19.79 31.44
C LEU A 406 -10.23 21.12 31.23
N LEU A 407 -8.90 21.14 31.21
CA LEU A 407 -8.12 22.34 30.90
C LEU A 407 -8.33 22.80 29.46
N ILE A 408 -8.34 21.88 28.50
CA ILE A 408 -8.59 22.20 27.08
C ILE A 408 -10.01 22.71 26.91
N VAL A 409 -11.02 22.01 27.43
CA VAL A 409 -12.41 22.47 27.29
C VAL A 409 -12.56 23.89 27.84
N ARG A 410 -11.95 24.22 28.99
CA ARG A 410 -11.92 25.60 29.51
C ARG A 410 -11.18 26.58 28.61
N ALA A 411 -10.05 26.19 28.03
CA ALA A 411 -9.35 27.02 27.05
C ALA A 411 -10.21 27.25 25.80
N LEU A 412 -10.94 26.23 25.34
CA LEU A 412 -11.90 26.35 24.23
C LEU A 412 -13.05 27.31 24.59
N VAL A 413 -13.53 27.34 25.84
CA VAL A 413 -14.52 28.34 26.31
C VAL A 413 -13.95 29.75 26.15
N GLN A 414 -12.72 29.98 26.60
CA GLN A 414 -12.06 31.30 26.50
C GLN A 414 -11.82 31.73 25.06
N THR A 415 -11.48 30.79 24.19
CA THR A 415 -11.32 31.08 22.76
C THR A 415 -12.67 31.35 22.08
N ALA A 416 -13.72 30.61 22.46
CA ALA A 416 -15.08 30.83 21.97
C ALA A 416 -15.64 32.20 22.40
N SER A 417 -15.33 32.65 23.61
CA SER A 417 -15.71 33.97 24.13
C SER A 417 -14.83 35.12 23.62
N GLY A 418 -13.89 34.87 22.71
CA GLY A 418 -12.99 35.88 22.13
C GLY A 418 -11.87 36.36 23.06
N GLY A 419 -11.63 35.68 24.19
CA GLY A 419 -10.63 36.05 25.19
C GLY A 419 -9.20 35.59 24.89
N SER A 420 -9.03 34.59 24.02
CA SER A 420 -7.72 34.02 23.65
C SER A 420 -7.70 33.53 22.20
N SER A 421 -6.50 33.40 21.61
CA SER A 421 -6.31 32.83 20.27
C SER A 421 -6.05 31.33 20.36
N PHE A 422 -6.55 30.55 19.41
CA PHE A 422 -6.16 29.13 19.22
C PHE A 422 -4.66 28.95 18.97
N ALA A 423 -3.94 30.01 18.61
CA ALA A 423 -2.50 30.02 18.45
C ALA A 423 -1.74 30.28 19.77
N ASP A 424 -2.45 30.40 20.90
CA ASP A 424 -1.81 30.49 22.21
C ASP A 424 -0.98 29.22 22.46
N PRO A 425 0.34 29.34 22.70
CA PRO A 425 1.20 28.20 22.97
C PRO A 425 0.70 27.32 24.13
N GLU A 426 -0.02 27.88 25.10
CA GLU A 426 -0.57 27.09 26.22
C GLU A 426 -1.69 26.15 25.75
N THR A 427 -2.61 26.63 24.91
CA THR A 427 -3.71 25.83 24.36
C THR A 427 -3.20 24.73 23.41
N VAL A 428 -2.21 25.06 22.57
CA VAL A 428 -1.57 24.08 21.67
C VAL A 428 -0.85 22.99 22.48
N SER A 429 -0.06 23.39 23.48
CA SER A 429 0.65 22.46 24.36
C SER A 429 -0.30 21.57 25.17
N ALA A 430 -1.43 22.12 25.62
CA ALA A 430 -2.47 21.35 26.29
C ALA A 430 -3.09 20.31 25.34
N LEU A 431 -3.46 20.70 24.12
CA LEU A 431 -4.04 19.82 23.10
C LEU A 431 -3.08 18.70 22.70
N GLU A 432 -1.80 19.01 22.45
CA GLU A 432 -0.75 18.02 22.21
C GLU A 432 -0.61 17.05 23.37
N ARG A 433 -0.68 17.55 24.61
CA ARG A 433 -0.66 16.72 25.81
C ARG A 433 -1.87 15.78 25.88
N MET A 434 -3.08 16.28 25.64
CA MET A 434 -4.28 15.43 25.63
C MET A 434 -4.21 14.35 24.55
N ARG A 435 -3.77 14.72 23.33
CA ARG A 435 -3.55 13.77 22.23
C ARG A 435 -2.53 12.70 22.61
N SER A 436 -1.38 13.12 23.18
CA SER A 436 -0.34 12.19 23.62
C SER A 436 -0.83 11.21 24.69
N LEU A 437 -1.66 11.67 25.63
CA LEU A 437 -2.24 10.82 26.67
C LEU A 437 -3.32 9.87 26.13
N ALA A 438 -4.11 10.31 25.14
CA ALA A 438 -5.08 9.45 24.45
C ALA A 438 -4.36 8.35 23.66
N GLU A 439 -3.30 8.69 22.93
CA GLU A 439 -2.44 7.72 22.24
C GLU A 439 -1.82 6.73 23.23
N ASP A 440 -1.34 7.20 24.39
CA ASP A 440 -0.75 6.34 25.43
C ASP A 440 -1.79 5.38 26.06
N GLN A 441 -3.05 5.79 26.19
CA GLN A 441 -4.14 4.87 26.59
C GLN A 441 -4.38 3.78 25.55
N GLY A 442 -4.38 4.14 24.26
CA GLY A 442 -4.44 3.18 23.15
C GLY A 442 -3.26 2.21 23.17
N HIS A 443 -2.06 2.71 23.45
CA HIS A 443 -0.85 1.91 23.62
C HIS A 443 -0.94 0.92 24.80
N LEU A 444 -1.56 1.29 25.93
CA LEU A 444 -1.77 0.37 27.04
C LEU A 444 -2.76 -0.75 26.71
N ALA A 445 -3.84 -0.45 25.98
CA ALA A 445 -4.78 -1.47 25.51
C ALA A 445 -4.08 -2.47 24.57
N LEU A 446 -3.29 -1.97 23.61
CA LEU A 446 -2.46 -2.79 22.72
C LEU A 446 -1.42 -3.63 23.50
N LEU A 447 -0.80 -3.06 24.53
CA LEU A 447 0.13 -3.79 25.39
C LEU A 447 -0.57 -4.94 26.14
N SER A 448 -1.75 -4.68 26.69
CA SER A 448 -2.57 -5.71 27.36
C SER A 448 -2.90 -6.87 26.41
N ASP A 449 -3.34 -6.55 25.19
CA ASP A 449 -3.66 -7.50 24.14
C ASP A 449 -2.45 -8.33 23.70
N THR A 450 -1.31 -7.68 23.49
CA THR A 450 -0.07 -8.36 23.06
C THR A 450 0.49 -9.26 24.15
N VAL A 451 0.45 -8.84 25.42
CA VAL A 451 0.80 -9.67 26.57
C VAL A 451 -0.09 -10.91 26.61
N ALA A 452 -1.41 -10.76 26.48
CA ALA A 452 -2.34 -11.89 26.47
C ALA A 452 -2.04 -12.90 25.34
N ARG A 453 -1.69 -12.41 24.14
CA ARG A 453 -1.31 -13.27 23.01
C ARG A 453 -0.01 -14.02 23.29
N ILE A 454 0.99 -13.37 23.89
CA ILE A 454 2.27 -14.00 24.22
C ILE A 454 2.11 -15.02 25.35
N THR A 455 1.33 -14.72 26.38
CA THR A 455 1.09 -15.66 27.49
C THR A 455 0.27 -16.87 27.07
N ALA A 456 -0.61 -16.74 26.07
CA ALA A 456 -1.31 -17.86 25.46
C ALA A 456 -0.36 -18.87 24.78
N LEU A 457 0.81 -18.43 24.31
CA LEU A 457 1.82 -19.34 23.72
C LEU A 457 2.50 -20.21 24.78
N LYS A 458 2.80 -19.62 25.95
CA LYS A 458 3.42 -20.33 27.07
C LYS A 458 2.98 -19.68 28.40
N PRO A 459 2.04 -20.30 29.14
CA PRO A 459 1.49 -19.72 30.38
C PRO A 459 2.55 -19.41 31.44
N SER A 460 3.68 -20.13 31.46
CA SER A 460 4.76 -19.89 32.43
C SER A 460 5.46 -18.54 32.25
N LEU A 461 5.26 -17.84 31.12
CA LEU A 461 5.85 -16.52 30.86
C LEU A 461 5.01 -15.37 31.42
N SER A 462 3.83 -15.63 32.01
CA SER A 462 2.89 -14.58 32.44
C SER A 462 3.51 -13.59 33.41
N ALA A 463 4.15 -14.07 34.47
CA ALA A 463 4.73 -13.22 35.51
C ALA A 463 5.83 -12.29 34.96
N ASP A 464 6.69 -12.80 34.06
CA ASP A 464 7.78 -12.04 33.46
C ASP A 464 7.25 -11.02 32.44
N MET A 465 6.29 -11.41 31.60
CA MET A 465 5.63 -10.49 30.66
C MET A 465 4.84 -9.40 31.37
N GLU A 466 4.11 -9.71 32.45
CA GLU A 466 3.42 -8.73 33.29
C GLU A 466 4.40 -7.75 33.94
N ARG A 467 5.57 -8.23 34.36
CA ARG A 467 6.65 -7.37 34.90
C ARG A 467 7.17 -6.43 33.83
N ARG A 468 7.41 -6.93 32.61
CA ARG A 468 7.91 -6.14 31.47
C ARG A 468 6.86 -5.13 31.00
N ALA A 469 5.60 -5.54 30.91
CA ALA A 469 4.49 -4.66 30.55
C ALA A 469 4.33 -3.51 31.54
N ARG A 470 4.39 -3.78 32.85
CA ARG A 470 4.40 -2.73 33.88
C ARG A 470 5.57 -1.77 33.73
N LEU A 471 6.74 -2.29 33.35
CA LEU A 471 7.91 -1.44 33.12
C LEU A 471 7.70 -0.49 31.94
N ILE A 472 7.26 -1.02 30.78
CA ILE A 472 6.98 -0.21 29.59
C ILE A 472 5.89 0.82 29.88
N ALA A 473 4.82 0.41 30.56
CA ALA A 473 3.74 1.29 30.97
C ALA A 473 4.23 2.42 31.92
N ARG A 474 5.18 2.14 32.82
CA ARG A 474 5.82 3.19 33.63
C ARG A 474 6.67 4.13 32.80
N LEU A 475 7.39 3.62 31.80
CA LEU A 475 8.19 4.44 30.90
C LEU A 475 7.33 5.38 30.03
N LEU A 476 6.11 4.96 29.65
CA LEU A 476 5.14 5.85 28.99
C LEU A 476 4.79 7.09 29.84
N THR A 477 4.73 6.94 31.16
CA THR A 477 4.45 8.07 32.07
C THR A 477 5.65 9.01 32.28
N ASP A 478 6.87 8.57 31.95
CA ASP A 478 8.09 9.38 32.07
C ASP A 478 8.32 10.19 30.78
N LYS A 479 8.19 11.51 30.86
CA LYS A 479 8.34 12.42 29.71
C LYS A 479 9.65 12.24 28.93
N LEU A 480 10.75 11.89 29.62
CA LEU A 480 12.05 11.74 28.98
C LEU A 480 12.22 10.40 28.26
N LYS A 481 11.45 9.38 28.66
CA LYS A 481 11.57 7.99 28.16
C LYS A 481 10.34 7.51 27.40
N ARG A 482 9.29 8.34 27.33
CA ARG A 482 8.11 8.11 26.50
C ARG A 482 8.46 7.69 25.06
N PRO A 483 9.37 8.36 24.31
CA PRO A 483 9.69 7.92 22.95
C PRO A 483 10.32 6.52 22.90
N ASP A 484 11.08 6.12 23.91
CA ASP A 484 11.68 4.79 24.00
C ASP A 484 10.61 3.73 24.28
N ALA A 485 9.65 4.06 25.17
CA ALA A 485 8.51 3.21 25.47
C ALA A 485 7.61 2.99 24.25
N ILE A 486 7.33 4.04 23.47
CA ILE A 486 6.56 3.94 22.22
C ILE A 486 7.29 3.06 21.22
N ARG A 487 8.60 3.29 21.00
CA ARG A 487 9.41 2.44 20.10
C ARG A 487 9.40 0.97 20.52
N ALA A 488 9.49 0.70 21.82
CA ALA A 488 9.41 -0.66 22.36
C ALA A 488 8.03 -1.31 22.12
N LEU A 489 6.94 -0.55 22.28
CA LEU A 489 5.58 -1.03 22.06
C LEU A 489 5.27 -1.29 20.59
N GLU A 490 5.66 -0.38 19.71
CA GLU A 490 5.53 -0.56 18.28
C GLU A 490 6.33 -1.77 17.82
N ALA A 491 7.57 -1.92 18.29
CA ALA A 491 8.36 -3.09 17.95
C ALA A 491 7.76 -4.39 18.50
N LEU A 492 7.24 -4.41 19.73
CA LEU A 492 6.53 -5.56 20.28
C LEU A 492 5.30 -5.91 19.45
N ARG A 493 4.48 -4.92 19.11
CA ARG A 493 3.27 -5.08 18.29
C ARG A 493 3.62 -5.65 16.93
N ASP A 494 4.58 -5.03 16.24
CA ASP A 494 4.98 -5.40 14.89
C ASP A 494 5.60 -6.81 14.88
N GLN A 495 6.40 -7.16 15.89
CA GLN A 495 6.92 -8.53 16.07
C GLN A 495 5.80 -9.53 16.36
N THR A 496 4.85 -9.20 17.24
CA THR A 496 3.74 -10.11 17.57
C THR A 496 2.84 -10.37 16.36
N GLN A 497 2.61 -9.34 15.53
CA GLN A 497 1.88 -9.50 14.26
C GLN A 497 2.68 -10.33 13.27
N ARG A 498 3.98 -10.04 13.10
CA ARG A 498 4.87 -10.73 12.16
C ARG A 498 5.14 -12.19 12.52
N TYR A 499 5.17 -12.50 13.81
CA TYR A 499 5.46 -13.84 14.34
C TYR A 499 4.20 -14.61 14.73
N ALA A 500 3.01 -14.07 14.43
CA ALA A 500 1.75 -14.79 14.56
C ALA A 500 1.76 -16.12 13.78
N PRO A 501 0.88 -17.07 14.11
CA PRO A 501 0.74 -18.30 13.33
C PRO A 501 0.56 -17.99 11.83
N PHE A 502 1.43 -18.57 11.00
CA PHE A 502 1.37 -18.38 9.54
C PHE A 502 0.20 -19.15 8.93
N ALA A 503 -0.30 -18.69 7.78
CA ALA A 503 -1.35 -19.41 7.04
C ALA A 503 -0.95 -20.86 6.72
N LEU A 504 0.35 -21.10 6.51
CA LEU A 504 0.92 -22.43 6.26
C LEU A 504 1.03 -23.33 7.48
N GLU A 505 0.95 -22.83 8.72
CA GLU A 505 1.13 -23.70 9.90
C GLU A 505 0.06 -24.78 10.01
N GLU A 506 -1.18 -24.45 9.66
CA GLU A 506 -2.27 -25.42 9.71
C GLU A 506 -2.11 -26.52 8.65
N PRO A 507 -1.84 -26.21 7.36
CA PRO A 507 -1.40 -27.20 6.37
C PRO A 507 -0.19 -28.04 6.80
N LEU A 508 0.82 -27.43 7.42
CA LEU A 508 2.01 -28.15 7.91
C LEU A 508 1.65 -29.15 9.02
N ARG A 509 0.79 -28.77 9.97
CA ARG A 509 0.30 -29.67 11.03
C ARG A 509 -0.58 -30.80 10.51
N ARG A 510 -1.36 -30.53 9.46
CA ARG A 510 -2.17 -31.56 8.76
C ARG A 510 -1.33 -32.47 7.86
N ASN A 511 -0.03 -32.23 7.76
CA ASN A 511 0.91 -32.96 6.93
C ASN A 511 0.46 -32.99 5.45
N ASP A 512 0.13 -31.81 4.91
CA ASP A 512 -0.24 -31.65 3.50
C ASP A 512 0.84 -32.26 2.57
N LEU A 513 0.41 -33.19 1.72
CA LEU A 513 1.29 -33.91 0.79
C LEU A 513 1.97 -32.97 -0.21
N SER A 514 1.29 -31.92 -0.66
CA SER A 514 1.84 -30.95 -1.61
C SER A 514 3.01 -30.17 -1.00
N LEU A 515 2.85 -29.71 0.25
CA LEU A 515 3.88 -29.02 1.01
C LEU A 515 5.02 -29.96 1.41
N ALA A 516 4.72 -31.21 1.75
CA ALA A 516 5.75 -32.21 2.04
C ALA A 516 6.63 -32.49 0.81
N GLN A 517 6.03 -32.58 -0.38
CA GLN A 517 6.76 -32.74 -1.65
C GLN A 517 7.54 -31.48 -2.04
N LEU A 518 6.99 -30.29 -1.76
CA LEU A 518 7.67 -29.03 -2.04
C LEU A 518 8.90 -28.86 -1.17
N THR A 519 8.74 -28.99 0.14
CA THR A 519 9.82 -28.79 1.13
C THR A 519 10.80 -29.96 1.16
N ALA A 520 10.38 -31.15 0.70
CA ALA A 520 11.12 -32.41 0.77
C ALA A 520 11.51 -32.82 2.19
N VAL A 521 10.77 -32.35 3.20
CA VAL A 521 11.02 -32.70 4.61
C VAL A 521 9.72 -32.83 5.40
N SER A 522 9.82 -33.29 6.65
CA SER A 522 8.66 -33.49 7.53
C SER A 522 7.98 -32.15 7.85
N CYS A 523 6.73 -31.99 7.38
CA CYS A 523 5.90 -30.83 7.67
C CYS A 523 5.64 -30.65 9.18
N GLU A 524 5.45 -31.75 9.90
CA GLU A 524 5.27 -31.75 11.36
C GLU A 524 6.51 -31.20 12.07
N ALA A 525 7.70 -31.62 11.64
CA ALA A 525 8.95 -31.15 12.23
C ALA A 525 9.18 -29.64 11.96
N LEU A 526 8.83 -29.15 10.76
CA LEU A 526 8.86 -27.71 10.46
C LEU A 526 7.88 -26.91 11.34
N ALA A 527 6.66 -27.42 11.52
CA ALA A 527 5.67 -26.79 12.40
C ALA A 527 6.14 -26.75 13.86
N GLN A 528 6.78 -27.82 14.34
CA GLN A 528 7.36 -27.89 15.67
C GLN A 528 8.50 -26.88 15.86
N ILE A 529 9.44 -26.79 14.92
CA ILE A 529 10.52 -25.79 14.97
C ILE A 529 9.95 -24.37 15.02
N GLY A 530 8.91 -24.08 14.25
CA GLY A 530 8.23 -22.79 14.27
C GLY A 530 7.64 -22.45 15.65
N ALA A 531 6.95 -23.40 16.27
CA ALA A 531 6.41 -23.24 17.61
C ALA A 531 7.51 -23.04 18.67
N GLU A 532 8.58 -23.84 18.61
CA GLU A 532 9.72 -23.74 19.53
C GLU A 532 10.45 -22.39 19.40
N ARG A 533 10.70 -21.92 18.17
CA ARG A 533 11.33 -20.61 17.92
C ARG A 533 10.45 -19.46 18.39
N ARG A 534 9.12 -19.54 18.19
CA ARG A 534 8.16 -18.55 18.70
C ARG A 534 8.18 -18.50 20.23
N VAL A 535 8.23 -19.66 20.90
CA VAL A 535 8.34 -19.73 22.37
C VAL A 535 9.68 -19.19 22.86
N ALA A 536 10.79 -19.47 22.16
CA ALA A 536 12.11 -18.93 22.50
C ALA A 536 12.15 -17.41 22.36
N TRP A 537 11.58 -16.85 21.28
CA TRP A 537 11.42 -15.40 21.09
C TRP A 537 10.59 -14.79 22.22
N ALA A 538 9.42 -15.35 22.52
CA ALA A 538 8.55 -14.88 23.60
C ALA A 538 9.27 -14.91 24.96
N SER A 539 10.05 -15.97 25.23
CA SER A 539 10.83 -16.10 26.45
C SER A 539 11.93 -15.04 26.55
N ALA A 540 12.66 -14.80 25.44
CA ALA A 540 13.68 -13.76 25.36
C ALA A 540 13.09 -12.36 25.57
N TRP A 541 11.91 -12.10 25.02
CA TRP A 541 11.18 -10.85 25.25
C TRP A 541 10.79 -10.67 26.72
N ALA A 542 10.27 -11.73 27.35
CA ALA A 542 9.83 -11.71 28.74
C ALA A 542 10.96 -11.39 29.73
N ILE A 543 12.17 -11.94 29.50
CA ILE A 543 13.36 -11.65 30.31
C ILE A 543 14.06 -10.34 29.90
N GLY A 544 13.67 -9.76 28.77
CA GLY A 544 14.20 -8.51 28.24
C GLY A 544 15.42 -8.62 27.32
N ASP A 545 15.83 -9.83 26.95
CA ASP A 545 16.96 -10.09 26.06
C ASP A 545 16.60 -9.91 24.58
N THR A 546 16.34 -8.66 24.18
CA THR A 546 15.95 -8.28 22.80
C THR A 546 17.08 -8.42 21.78
N GLY A 547 18.31 -8.66 22.23
CA GLY A 547 19.49 -8.87 21.38
C GLY A 547 19.85 -10.34 21.15
N SER A 548 19.09 -11.27 21.73
CA SER A 548 19.40 -12.70 21.65
C SER A 548 19.26 -13.29 20.24
N ASP A 549 19.96 -14.40 20.03
CA ASP A 549 19.83 -15.25 18.85
C ASP A 549 18.38 -15.69 18.57
N ALA A 550 17.51 -15.71 19.58
CA ALA A 550 16.11 -16.12 19.41
C ALA A 550 15.38 -15.22 18.42
N PHE A 551 15.65 -13.91 18.44
CA PHE A 551 15.08 -12.96 17.48
C PHE A 551 15.58 -13.23 16.07
N VAL A 552 16.89 -13.45 15.91
CA VAL A 552 17.51 -13.73 14.62
C VAL A 552 16.97 -15.04 14.02
N ARG A 553 16.86 -16.10 14.83
CA ARG A 553 16.31 -17.39 14.39
C ARG A 553 14.84 -17.31 14.03
N MET A 554 14.03 -16.56 14.80
CA MET A 554 12.62 -16.37 14.48
C MET A 554 12.43 -15.54 13.20
N ASP A 555 13.20 -14.46 13.02
CA ASP A 555 13.18 -13.64 11.80
C ASP A 555 13.52 -14.46 10.55
N ARG A 556 14.59 -15.27 10.61
CA ARG A 556 14.96 -16.18 9.52
C ARG A 556 13.87 -17.21 9.23
N PHE A 557 13.23 -17.76 10.26
CA PHE A 557 12.13 -18.72 10.10
C PHE A 557 10.93 -18.08 9.42
N VAL A 558 10.54 -16.87 9.84
CA VAL A 558 9.45 -16.09 9.22
C VAL A 558 9.73 -15.83 7.74
N ARG A 559 10.97 -15.44 7.41
CA ARG A 559 11.39 -15.21 6.02
C ARG A 559 11.30 -16.48 5.18
N LEU A 560 11.69 -17.63 5.73
CA LEU A 560 11.49 -18.94 5.10
C LEU A 560 10.00 -19.25 4.90
N MET A 561 9.15 -19.05 5.91
CA MET A 561 7.71 -19.34 5.81
C MET A 561 7.02 -18.46 4.77
N HIS A 562 7.36 -17.18 4.69
CA HIS A 562 6.84 -16.31 3.63
C HIS A 562 7.32 -16.73 2.24
N ALA A 563 8.59 -17.12 2.09
CA ALA A 563 9.08 -17.66 0.83
C ALA A 563 8.33 -18.96 0.46
N THR A 564 8.11 -19.82 1.45
CA THR A 564 7.37 -21.08 1.29
C THR A 564 5.94 -20.81 0.83
N GLU A 565 5.24 -19.84 1.41
CA GLU A 565 3.85 -19.49 1.08
C GLU A 565 3.71 -19.01 -0.36
N GLY A 566 4.59 -18.10 -0.78
CA GLY A 566 4.59 -17.63 -2.16
C GLY A 566 4.97 -18.72 -3.17
N ILE A 567 5.92 -19.60 -2.83
CA ILE A 567 6.34 -20.71 -3.72
C ILE A 567 5.31 -21.84 -3.72
N SER A 568 4.66 -22.14 -2.59
CA SER A 568 3.71 -23.26 -2.48
C SER A 568 2.46 -23.06 -3.32
N SER A 569 2.01 -21.81 -3.46
CA SER A 569 0.95 -21.45 -4.42
C SER A 569 1.28 -21.84 -5.88
N ARG A 570 2.54 -22.21 -6.18
CA ARG A 570 3.08 -22.48 -7.52
C ARG A 570 3.74 -23.85 -7.67
N ALA A 571 3.77 -24.64 -6.60
CA ALA A 571 4.45 -25.93 -6.59
C ALA A 571 3.82 -26.94 -7.56
N GLU A 572 2.50 -26.89 -7.76
CA GLU A 572 1.78 -27.79 -8.66
C GLU A 572 1.81 -27.35 -10.13
N SER A 573 1.95 -26.04 -10.39
CA SER A 573 2.15 -25.49 -11.73
C SER A 573 2.86 -24.14 -11.62
N PRO A 574 3.97 -23.91 -12.36
CA PRO A 574 4.77 -22.68 -12.25
C PRO A 574 3.98 -21.41 -12.56
N MET A 575 2.87 -21.56 -13.29
CA MET A 575 1.80 -20.59 -13.47
C MET A 575 0.60 -21.35 -14.07
N SER A 576 -0.61 -21.20 -13.54
CA SER A 576 -1.79 -21.80 -14.18
C SER A 576 -2.03 -21.11 -15.55
N ARG A 577 -2.57 -21.82 -16.55
CA ARG A 577 -2.88 -21.21 -17.86
C ARG A 577 -3.79 -19.98 -17.68
N ARG A 578 -4.80 -20.12 -16.82
CA ARG A 578 -5.74 -19.06 -16.46
C ARG A 578 -5.05 -17.84 -15.83
N ALA A 579 -4.05 -18.03 -14.98
CA ALA A 579 -3.30 -16.94 -14.39
C ALA A 579 -2.36 -16.26 -15.38
N ALA A 580 -1.73 -17.04 -16.27
CA ALA A 580 -0.92 -16.49 -17.36
C ALA A 580 -1.76 -15.60 -18.27
N ASP A 581 -2.97 -16.05 -18.59
CA ASP A 581 -3.95 -15.37 -19.41
C ASP A 581 -4.51 -14.11 -18.72
N ALA A 582 -4.80 -14.17 -17.42
CA ALA A 582 -5.24 -13.01 -16.64
C ALA A 582 -4.14 -11.94 -16.54
N LEU A 583 -2.89 -12.37 -16.27
CA LEU A 583 -1.75 -11.46 -16.25
C LEU A 583 -1.49 -10.87 -17.63
N SER A 584 -1.64 -11.62 -18.72
CA SER A 584 -1.48 -11.06 -20.06
C SER A 584 -2.56 -10.05 -20.43
N MET A 585 -3.74 -10.07 -19.81
CA MET A 585 -4.71 -8.98 -20.00
C MET A 585 -4.37 -7.71 -19.21
N TRP A 586 -3.58 -7.82 -18.13
CA TRP A 586 -3.24 -6.66 -17.31
C TRP A 586 -2.27 -5.73 -18.03
N GLY A 587 -2.53 -4.42 -18.03
CA GLY A 587 -1.77 -3.41 -18.75
C GLY A 587 -0.24 -3.45 -18.57
N ASN A 588 0.22 -3.80 -17.37
CA ASN A 588 1.63 -3.81 -16.99
C ASN A 588 2.40 -5.11 -17.31
N TRP A 589 1.82 -6.13 -17.95
CA TRP A 589 2.48 -7.44 -18.05
C TRP A 589 2.47 -8.12 -19.42
N CYS A 590 3.66 -8.44 -19.96
CA CYS A 590 3.81 -9.04 -21.30
C CYS A 590 4.57 -10.38 -21.32
N ALA A 591 5.10 -10.85 -20.19
CA ALA A 591 6.01 -12.00 -20.16
C ALA A 591 5.33 -13.35 -20.48
N SER A 592 6.08 -14.26 -21.12
CA SER A 592 5.64 -15.61 -21.48
C SER A 592 5.60 -16.53 -20.25
N ARG A 593 4.72 -17.54 -20.25
CA ARG A 593 4.69 -18.55 -19.17
C ARG A 593 6.02 -19.30 -19.02
N THR A 594 6.72 -19.52 -20.14
CA THR A 594 8.01 -20.23 -20.22
C THR A 594 9.16 -19.44 -19.57
N ALA A 595 9.05 -18.11 -19.49
CA ALA A 595 10.05 -17.27 -18.83
C ALA A 595 10.18 -17.56 -17.32
N PHE A 596 9.13 -18.05 -16.66
CA PHE A 596 9.08 -18.24 -15.20
C PHE A 596 9.48 -19.62 -14.71
N VAL A 597 9.50 -20.62 -15.60
CA VAL A 597 9.74 -22.02 -15.23
C VAL A 597 11.09 -22.22 -14.53
N PRO A 598 12.22 -21.67 -15.02
CA PRO A 598 13.51 -21.83 -14.35
C PRO A 598 13.51 -21.19 -12.96
N ALA A 599 13.06 -19.94 -12.85
CA ALA A 599 13.02 -19.23 -11.57
C ALA A 599 12.18 -19.96 -10.52
N THR A 600 11.07 -20.57 -10.93
CA THR A 600 10.22 -21.39 -10.03
C THR A 600 10.93 -22.68 -9.61
N THR A 601 11.65 -23.32 -10.54
CA THR A 601 12.41 -24.55 -10.28
C THR A 601 13.57 -24.28 -9.32
N ASP A 602 14.33 -23.21 -9.56
CA ASP A 602 15.47 -22.79 -8.74
C ASP A 602 15.02 -22.38 -7.34
N ALA A 603 13.95 -21.58 -7.23
CA ALA A 603 13.39 -21.19 -5.94
C ALA A 603 12.89 -22.42 -5.16
N SER A 604 12.24 -23.38 -5.81
CA SER A 604 11.78 -24.61 -5.16
C SER A 604 12.95 -25.49 -4.70
N ALA A 605 14.02 -25.60 -5.49
CA ALA A 605 15.21 -26.34 -5.10
C ALA A 605 15.95 -25.69 -3.92
N LEU A 606 16.11 -24.37 -3.94
CA LEU A 606 16.72 -23.62 -2.83
C LEU A 606 15.85 -23.64 -1.57
N LEU A 607 14.52 -23.66 -1.72
CA LEU A 607 13.60 -23.83 -0.61
C LEU A 607 13.82 -25.17 0.09
N ARG A 608 13.92 -26.27 -0.68
CA ARG A 608 14.25 -27.60 -0.13
C ARG A 608 15.57 -27.61 0.62
N LEU A 609 16.61 -26.96 0.07
CA LEU A 609 17.91 -26.85 0.73
C LEU A 609 17.81 -26.07 2.05
N ALA A 610 17.08 -24.95 2.07
CA ALA A 610 16.87 -24.15 3.27
C ALA A 610 16.04 -24.91 4.34
N CYS A 611 15.00 -25.64 3.94
CA CYS A 611 14.23 -26.50 4.85
C CYS A 611 15.07 -27.65 5.41
N ALA A 612 15.90 -28.28 4.58
CA ALA A 612 16.78 -29.38 5.00
C ALA A 612 17.87 -28.91 5.96
N SER A 613 18.51 -27.76 5.71
CA SER A 613 19.53 -27.20 6.62
C SER A 613 18.93 -26.71 7.94
N LEU A 614 17.70 -26.16 7.91
CA LEU A 614 16.93 -25.83 9.11
C LEU A 614 16.67 -27.06 9.97
N LEU A 615 16.21 -28.17 9.38
CA LEU A 615 15.90 -29.40 10.10
C LEU A 615 17.14 -30.16 10.58
N ALA A 616 18.27 -30.01 9.89
CA ALA A 616 19.56 -30.50 10.36
C ALA A 616 20.11 -29.71 11.56
N GLY A 617 19.55 -28.55 11.89
CA GLY A 617 20.01 -27.68 12.97
C GLY A 617 21.29 -26.88 12.63
N ASP A 618 21.70 -26.83 11.37
CA ASP A 618 22.88 -26.08 10.91
C ASP A 618 22.49 -24.64 10.59
N GLU A 619 22.51 -23.77 11.60
CA GLU A 619 22.07 -22.37 11.49
C GLU A 619 22.93 -21.54 10.51
N ALA A 620 24.22 -21.86 10.36
CA ALA A 620 25.12 -21.13 9.46
C ALA A 620 24.81 -21.48 8.00
N ARG A 621 24.61 -22.77 7.71
CA ARG A 621 24.19 -23.23 6.39
C ARG A 621 22.77 -22.77 6.07
N PHE A 622 21.85 -22.82 7.03
CA PHE A 622 20.50 -22.30 6.88
C PHE A 622 20.48 -20.82 6.51
N ASP A 623 21.28 -19.98 7.17
CA ASP A 623 21.38 -18.55 6.82
C ASP A 623 21.92 -18.34 5.39
N SER A 624 22.91 -19.12 4.97
CA SER A 624 23.44 -19.09 3.60
C SER A 624 22.39 -19.53 2.57
N ASP A 625 21.72 -20.65 2.81
CA ASP A 625 20.72 -21.20 1.89
C ASP A 625 19.48 -20.29 1.81
N LEU A 626 19.04 -19.71 2.92
CA LEU A 626 17.96 -18.73 2.96
C LEU A 626 18.32 -17.46 2.19
N LYS A 627 19.54 -16.93 2.34
CA LYS A 627 19.99 -15.77 1.54
C LYS A 627 19.98 -16.07 0.05
N ARG A 628 20.41 -17.27 -0.37
CA ARG A 628 20.35 -17.70 -1.78
C ARG A 628 18.90 -17.77 -2.27
N LEU A 629 18.00 -18.35 -1.47
CA LEU A 629 16.58 -18.39 -1.76
C LEU A 629 15.99 -16.99 -1.95
N GLU A 630 16.34 -16.04 -1.09
CA GLU A 630 15.85 -14.64 -1.19
C GLU A 630 16.37 -13.86 -2.39
N VAL A 631 17.49 -14.28 -2.97
CA VAL A 631 17.96 -13.73 -4.25
C VAL A 631 17.19 -14.33 -5.42
N ALA A 632 16.82 -15.61 -5.37
CA ALA A 632 16.16 -16.32 -6.46
C ALA A 632 14.62 -16.18 -6.47
N ALA A 633 14.00 -16.12 -5.29
CA ALA A 633 12.55 -16.10 -5.12
C ALA A 633 11.79 -14.82 -5.55
N PRO A 634 12.37 -13.58 -5.62
CA PRO A 634 11.58 -12.36 -5.80
C PRO A 634 10.63 -12.38 -7.01
N LEU A 635 11.07 -12.92 -8.14
CA LEU A 635 10.23 -13.06 -9.32
C LEU A 635 9.02 -13.97 -9.07
N VAL A 636 9.24 -15.10 -8.40
CA VAL A 636 8.18 -16.07 -8.08
C VAL A 636 7.17 -15.44 -7.12
N LEU A 637 7.67 -14.73 -6.10
CA LEU A 637 6.84 -14.06 -5.09
C LEU A 637 6.02 -12.92 -5.70
N LEU A 638 6.64 -12.06 -6.51
CA LEU A 638 5.94 -10.95 -7.19
C LEU A 638 4.75 -11.48 -7.99
N VAL A 639 4.99 -12.49 -8.82
CA VAL A 639 3.94 -13.01 -9.69
C VAL A 639 2.85 -13.71 -8.87
N ALA A 640 3.18 -14.37 -7.75
CA ALA A 640 2.19 -14.94 -6.84
C ALA A 640 1.28 -13.85 -6.24
N SER A 641 1.90 -12.74 -5.82
CA SER A 641 1.21 -11.56 -5.29
C SER A 641 0.29 -10.92 -6.35
N LEU A 642 0.77 -10.78 -7.59
CA LEU A 642 -0.01 -10.23 -8.71
C LEU A 642 -1.20 -11.13 -9.06
N GLU A 643 -0.99 -12.44 -9.16
CA GLU A 643 -2.05 -13.41 -9.45
C GLU A 643 -3.14 -13.36 -8.39
N THR A 644 -2.76 -13.38 -7.11
CA THR A 644 -3.72 -13.32 -5.99
C THR A 644 -4.60 -12.08 -6.08
N ARG A 645 -4.01 -10.92 -6.38
CA ARG A 645 -4.74 -9.63 -6.44
C ARG A 645 -5.55 -9.44 -7.72
N LEU A 646 -5.01 -9.85 -8.86
CA LEU A 646 -5.63 -9.64 -10.18
C LEU A 646 -6.64 -10.73 -10.54
N SER A 647 -6.56 -11.91 -9.90
CA SER A 647 -7.42 -13.05 -10.22
C SER A 647 -8.90 -12.72 -10.14
N SER A 648 -9.38 -11.86 -9.23
CA SER A 648 -10.80 -11.50 -9.19
C SER A 648 -11.18 -10.43 -10.21
N ALA A 649 -10.24 -9.57 -10.61
CA ALA A 649 -10.50 -8.41 -11.45
C ALA A 649 -10.48 -8.73 -12.96
N LEU A 650 -9.63 -9.67 -13.39
CA LEU A 650 -9.33 -9.94 -14.80
C LEU A 650 -9.83 -11.33 -15.25
N MET A 651 -11.01 -11.76 -14.80
CA MET A 651 -11.58 -13.09 -15.11
C MET A 651 -12.31 -13.20 -16.45
N GLN A 652 -12.28 -12.15 -17.27
CA GLN A 652 -12.94 -12.16 -18.58
C GLN A 652 -12.12 -12.99 -19.60
N SER A 653 -12.79 -13.54 -20.61
CA SER A 653 -12.15 -14.49 -21.55
C SER A 653 -11.01 -13.85 -22.35
N SER A 654 -9.79 -14.36 -22.17
CA SER A 654 -8.50 -13.88 -22.69
C SER A 654 -8.17 -14.21 -24.15
N SER A 655 -9.05 -14.92 -24.87
CA SER A 655 -8.68 -15.51 -26.17
C SER A 655 -8.96 -14.63 -27.39
N LEU A 656 -9.23 -13.34 -27.18
CA LEU A 656 -9.66 -12.41 -28.23
C LEU A 656 -8.58 -11.38 -28.56
N ALA A 657 -8.55 -10.94 -29.81
CA ALA A 657 -7.60 -9.93 -30.27
C ALA A 657 -7.83 -8.59 -29.55
N THR A 658 -9.09 -8.24 -29.24
CA THR A 658 -9.45 -7.08 -28.40
C THR A 658 -8.80 -7.12 -27.01
N SER A 659 -8.67 -8.30 -26.40
CA SER A 659 -8.09 -8.45 -25.06
C SER A 659 -6.57 -8.29 -25.06
N GLU A 660 -5.90 -8.76 -26.11
CA GLU A 660 -4.44 -8.64 -26.24
C GLU A 660 -4.00 -7.22 -26.64
N ILE A 661 -4.84 -6.46 -27.37
CA ILE A 661 -4.52 -5.09 -27.81
C ILE A 661 -4.96 -4.00 -26.81
N ALA A 662 -5.95 -4.26 -25.95
CA ALA A 662 -6.47 -3.28 -24.99
C ALA A 662 -5.39 -2.59 -24.11
N PRO A 663 -4.36 -3.29 -23.59
CA PRO A 663 -3.24 -2.68 -22.87
C PRO A 663 -2.47 -1.58 -23.61
N LEU A 664 -2.52 -1.60 -24.95
CA LEU A 664 -1.89 -0.58 -25.79
C LEU A 664 -2.88 0.51 -26.19
N ALA A 665 -4.15 0.16 -26.37
CA ALA A 665 -5.21 1.06 -26.83
C ALA A 665 -5.87 1.89 -25.70
N ILE A 666 -5.67 1.51 -24.43
CA ILE A 666 -6.26 2.20 -23.27
C ILE A 666 -5.14 2.72 -22.36
N LEU A 667 -5.16 4.02 -22.06
CA LEU A 667 -4.27 4.61 -21.06
C LEU A 667 -4.78 4.35 -19.63
N PRO A 668 -3.88 4.14 -18.66
CA PRO A 668 -4.28 4.02 -17.27
C PRO A 668 -4.92 5.31 -16.75
N ALA A 669 -6.00 5.19 -15.98
CA ALA A 669 -6.54 6.29 -15.19
C ALA A 669 -5.57 6.70 -14.06
N ASN A 670 -5.73 7.90 -13.51
CA ASN A 670 -4.85 8.41 -12.43
C ASN A 670 -4.88 7.55 -11.15
N ASP A 671 -5.96 6.80 -10.94
CA ASP A 671 -6.16 5.87 -9.83
C ASP A 671 -5.93 4.40 -10.21
N ALA A 672 -5.47 4.13 -11.44
CA ALA A 672 -5.16 2.77 -11.88
C ALA A 672 -4.01 2.17 -11.06
N TRP A 673 -4.20 0.93 -10.64
CA TRP A 673 -3.26 0.27 -9.75
C TRP A 673 -1.90 0.04 -10.43
N LEU A 674 -0.83 0.51 -9.76
CA LEU A 674 0.56 0.41 -10.22
C LEU A 674 0.81 1.04 -11.59
N ALA A 675 0.02 2.05 -11.99
CA ALA A 675 0.29 2.82 -13.20
C ALA A 675 1.63 3.57 -13.12
N THR A 676 2.03 4.03 -11.93
CA THR A 676 3.32 4.71 -11.68
C THR A 676 4.51 3.79 -11.94
N GLU A 677 4.39 2.50 -11.62
CA GLU A 677 5.48 1.51 -11.74
C GLU A 677 5.59 0.89 -13.14
N ARG A 678 4.85 1.39 -14.13
CA ARG A 678 4.79 0.83 -15.49
C ARG A 678 6.16 0.68 -16.13
N ALA A 679 7.07 1.64 -15.92
CA ALA A 679 8.44 1.56 -16.46
C ALA A 679 9.23 0.39 -15.86
N GLN A 680 9.10 0.14 -14.55
CA GLN A 680 9.76 -0.99 -13.88
C GLN A 680 9.19 -2.33 -14.35
N PHE A 681 7.87 -2.42 -14.50
CA PHE A 681 7.23 -3.61 -15.08
C PHE A 681 7.64 -3.87 -16.54
N ALA A 682 7.77 -2.81 -17.32
CA ALA A 682 8.26 -2.89 -18.70
C ALA A 682 9.72 -3.41 -18.74
N ALA A 683 10.59 -2.88 -17.88
CA ALA A 683 11.98 -3.33 -17.76
C ALA A 683 12.06 -4.80 -17.30
N LEU A 684 11.22 -5.21 -16.35
CA LEU A 684 11.10 -6.60 -15.93
C LEU A 684 10.70 -7.50 -17.09
N CYS A 685 9.62 -7.18 -17.82
CA CYS A 685 9.16 -7.97 -18.95
C CYS A 685 10.21 -8.07 -20.07
N TRP A 686 10.93 -6.98 -20.36
CA TRP A 686 12.03 -6.99 -21.31
C TRP A 686 13.17 -7.90 -20.85
N SER A 687 13.60 -7.79 -19.58
CA SER A 687 14.65 -8.63 -19.03
C SER A 687 14.31 -10.13 -19.13
N LEU A 688 13.04 -10.50 -18.92
CA LEU A 688 12.57 -11.88 -19.05
C LEU A 688 12.61 -12.40 -20.49
N ALA A 689 12.25 -11.55 -21.46
CA ALA A 689 12.36 -11.88 -22.88
C ALA A 689 13.83 -12.08 -23.30
N GLU A 690 14.73 -11.21 -22.82
CA GLU A 690 16.16 -11.34 -23.07
C GLU A 690 16.78 -12.57 -22.39
N MET A 691 16.31 -12.95 -21.21
CA MET A 691 16.73 -14.19 -20.54
C MET A 691 16.33 -15.43 -21.35
N GLU A 692 15.12 -15.45 -21.92
CA GLU A 692 14.68 -16.53 -22.80
C GLU A 692 15.57 -16.61 -24.06
N GLY A 693 15.87 -15.47 -24.70
CA GLY A 693 16.79 -15.42 -25.83
C GLY A 693 18.23 -15.81 -25.46
N ALA A 694 18.75 -15.38 -24.31
CA ALA A 694 20.08 -15.77 -23.83
C ALA A 694 20.20 -17.29 -23.64
N ARG A 695 19.16 -17.94 -23.08
CA ARG A 695 19.08 -19.40 -22.95
C ARG A 695 19.14 -20.11 -24.30
N THR A 696 18.32 -19.67 -25.26
CA THR A 696 18.30 -20.30 -26.60
C THR A 696 19.64 -20.19 -27.33
N ARG A 697 20.44 -19.16 -27.03
CA ARG A 697 21.79 -18.94 -27.59
C ARG A 697 22.92 -19.56 -26.77
N GLY A 698 22.65 -20.13 -25.60
CA GLY A 698 23.68 -20.63 -24.68
C GLY A 698 24.53 -19.54 -24.01
N ALA A 699 24.03 -18.31 -23.92
CA ALA A 699 24.75 -17.16 -23.37
C ALA A 699 24.60 -17.07 -21.83
N GLY A 700 25.11 -18.07 -21.11
CA GLY A 700 24.87 -18.22 -19.66
C GLY A 700 25.32 -17.04 -18.79
N ALA A 701 26.41 -16.35 -19.14
CA ALA A 701 26.87 -15.18 -18.38
C ALA A 701 25.88 -13.99 -18.49
N LEU A 702 25.31 -13.77 -19.68
CA LEU A 702 24.29 -12.75 -19.90
C LEU A 702 23.00 -13.14 -19.17
N GLU A 703 22.59 -14.40 -19.27
CA GLU A 703 21.42 -14.94 -18.55
C GLU A 703 21.52 -14.69 -17.05
N GLN A 704 22.66 -14.99 -16.42
CA GLN A 704 22.87 -14.75 -14.99
C GLN A 704 22.78 -13.26 -14.63
N SER A 705 23.36 -12.38 -15.46
CA SER A 705 23.29 -10.93 -15.25
C SER A 705 21.86 -10.39 -15.35
N LEU A 706 21.08 -10.90 -16.31
CA LEU A 706 19.67 -10.56 -16.49
C LEU A 706 18.81 -11.13 -15.37
N HIS A 707 19.10 -12.34 -14.89
CA HIS A 707 18.40 -12.94 -13.75
C HIS A 707 18.60 -12.10 -12.47
N ALA A 708 19.82 -11.66 -12.19
CA ALA A 708 20.11 -10.77 -11.06
C ALA A 708 19.38 -9.42 -11.19
N PHE A 709 19.36 -8.86 -12.40
CA PHE A 709 18.64 -7.62 -12.70
C PHE A 709 17.12 -7.75 -12.53
N ALA A 710 16.52 -8.79 -13.12
CA ALA A 710 15.10 -9.11 -12.98
C ALA A 710 14.72 -9.36 -11.52
N GLY A 711 15.55 -10.08 -10.77
CA GLY A 711 15.34 -10.31 -9.33
C GLY A 711 15.36 -9.04 -8.50
N ALA A 712 16.23 -8.08 -8.83
CA ALA A 712 16.29 -6.77 -8.15
C ALA A 712 15.02 -5.94 -8.39
N ILE A 713 14.57 -5.84 -9.66
CA ILE A 713 13.33 -5.15 -10.01
C ILE A 713 12.13 -5.86 -9.38
N ALA A 714 12.06 -7.19 -9.49
CA ALA A 714 10.95 -7.95 -8.93
C ALA A 714 10.84 -7.80 -7.41
N LYS A 715 11.96 -7.68 -6.71
CA LYS A 715 12.00 -7.41 -5.27
C LYS A 715 11.43 -6.03 -4.93
N GLN A 716 11.78 -4.99 -5.70
CA GLN A 716 11.24 -3.64 -5.52
C GLN A 716 9.72 -3.64 -5.76
N LEU A 717 9.29 -4.24 -6.87
CA LEU A 717 7.88 -4.36 -7.22
C LEU A 717 7.09 -5.18 -6.18
N ASP A 718 7.62 -6.30 -5.68
CA ASP A 718 6.94 -7.11 -4.65
C ASP A 718 6.77 -6.32 -3.34
N GLN A 719 7.73 -5.46 -2.98
CA GLN A 719 7.60 -4.57 -1.81
C GLN A 719 6.50 -3.52 -1.98
N ILE A 720 6.27 -3.04 -3.22
CA ILE A 720 5.20 -2.09 -3.53
C ILE A 720 3.84 -2.81 -3.58
N VAL A 721 3.78 -3.95 -4.27
CA VAL A 721 2.57 -4.78 -4.39
C VAL A 721 2.13 -5.28 -3.02
N THR A 722 3.06 -5.77 -2.24
CA THR A 722 2.84 -6.33 -0.91
C THR A 722 3.71 -5.56 0.07
N PRO A 723 3.25 -4.40 0.60
CA PRO A 723 3.98 -3.66 1.60
C PRO A 723 4.09 -4.51 2.87
N ARG A 724 5.19 -5.25 2.98
CA ARG A 724 5.55 -6.01 4.16
C ARG A 724 6.19 -5.04 5.13
N ASN A 725 5.70 -4.98 6.37
CA ASN A 725 6.34 -4.21 7.44
C ASN A 725 7.85 -4.51 7.42
N GLY A 726 8.65 -3.48 7.17
CA GLY A 726 10.07 -3.61 6.85
C GLY A 726 10.89 -4.32 7.93
N LEU A 727 12.17 -4.56 7.62
CA LEU A 727 13.15 -5.01 8.62
C LEU A 727 13.03 -4.13 9.87
N LEU A 728 12.70 -4.75 11.01
CA LEU A 728 12.53 -4.07 12.29
C LEU A 728 13.81 -3.26 12.58
N GLY A 729 13.65 -1.98 12.91
CA GLY A 729 14.73 -1.20 13.49
C GLY A 729 15.24 -1.90 14.76
N GLN A 730 16.53 -1.74 15.08
CA GLN A 730 17.06 -2.23 16.35
C GLN A 730 16.22 -1.69 17.50
N ILE A 731 15.57 -2.58 18.25
CA ILE A 731 14.83 -2.20 19.45
C ILE A 731 15.86 -1.68 20.45
N PRO A 732 15.69 -0.47 21.00
CA PRO A 732 16.54 0.00 22.08
C PRO A 732 16.58 -1.08 23.17
N SER A 733 17.77 -1.47 23.64
CA SER A 733 17.86 -2.38 24.77
C SER A 733 17.28 -1.67 25.99
N ILE A 734 16.01 -1.96 26.27
CA ILE A 734 15.27 -1.39 27.39
C ILE A 734 16.05 -1.67 28.69
N ASP A 735 16.75 -2.81 28.78
CA ASP A 735 17.58 -3.19 29.94
C ASP A 735 18.89 -2.43 30.05
N ALA A 736 19.54 -2.08 28.93
CA ALA A 736 20.70 -1.18 28.97
C ALA A 736 20.30 0.20 29.53
N GLU A 737 19.11 0.70 29.19
CA GLU A 737 18.62 1.99 29.67
C GLU A 737 18.06 1.94 31.10
N ILE A 738 17.45 0.83 31.53
CA ILE A 738 17.08 0.61 32.94
C ILE A 738 18.34 0.51 33.81
N ALA A 739 19.36 -0.23 33.36
CA ALA A 739 20.64 -0.35 34.05
C ALA A 739 21.31 1.03 34.18
N VAL A 740 21.38 1.80 33.09
CA VAL A 740 21.91 3.16 33.08
C VAL A 740 21.10 4.10 33.99
N ALA A 741 19.77 4.01 34.00
CA ALA A 741 18.90 4.82 34.85
C ALA A 741 19.05 4.49 36.35
N ALA A 742 19.23 3.20 36.70
CA ALA A 742 19.51 2.77 38.06
C ALA A 742 20.89 3.28 38.55
N THR A 743 21.91 3.30 37.69
CA THR A 743 23.21 3.94 38.00
C THR A 743 23.10 5.46 38.12
N ARG A 744 22.31 6.14 37.28
CA ARG A 744 22.12 7.61 37.36
C ARG A 744 21.35 8.04 38.62
N GLN A 745 20.39 7.23 39.09
CA GLN A 745 19.70 7.50 40.36
C GLN A 745 20.59 7.26 41.58
N ARG A 746 21.53 6.30 41.52
CA ARG A 746 22.56 6.10 42.57
C ARG A 746 23.64 7.18 42.57
N ALA A 747 23.88 7.85 41.43
CA ALA A 747 24.88 8.90 41.29
C ALA A 747 24.37 10.31 41.67
N LYS A 748 23.14 10.46 42.18
CA LYS A 748 22.65 11.76 42.68
C LYS A 748 23.43 12.11 43.95
N PRO A 749 24.26 13.18 43.96
CA PRO A 749 25.08 13.50 45.11
C PRO A 749 24.17 13.82 46.31
N LYS A 750 24.45 13.17 47.44
CA LYS A 750 23.84 13.47 48.74
C LYS A 750 24.08 14.96 49.01
N ALA A 751 23.02 15.75 49.06
CA ALA A 751 23.11 17.19 49.31
C ALA A 751 23.93 17.43 50.59
N PRO A 752 24.91 18.35 50.58
CA PRO A 752 25.66 18.66 51.79
C PRO A 752 24.72 19.25 52.83
N ALA A 753 24.81 18.75 54.06
CA ALA A 753 24.04 19.24 55.19
C ALA A 753 24.33 20.74 55.41
N ALA A 754 23.27 21.51 55.62
CA ALA A 754 23.35 22.94 55.88
C ALA A 754 24.18 23.23 57.16
N PRO A 755 25.10 24.22 57.12
CA PRO A 755 25.82 24.63 58.33
C PRO A 755 24.95 25.55 59.20
N PRO A 756 25.13 25.53 60.53
CA PRO A 756 24.34 26.35 61.45
C PRO A 756 24.70 27.84 61.35
N ALA A 757 23.67 28.67 61.45
CA ALA A 757 23.75 30.11 61.48
C ALA A 757 24.35 30.60 62.82
N ASN A 758 25.51 31.27 62.77
CA ASN A 758 25.89 32.45 63.57
C ASN A 758 27.40 32.70 63.50
N ALA A 759 27.82 33.76 62.78
CA ALA A 759 28.91 34.70 63.14
C ALA A 759 29.29 35.59 61.92
N PRO A 760 29.83 36.81 62.13
CA PRO A 760 29.62 37.94 61.23
C PRO A 760 30.82 38.32 60.34
N SER A 761 30.45 38.98 59.22
CA SER A 761 31.16 39.93 58.35
C SER A 761 32.68 40.14 58.48
N ALA A 762 33.41 39.91 57.39
CA ALA A 762 34.52 40.75 56.92
C ALA A 762 34.77 40.56 55.40
N THR A 763 34.91 41.67 54.68
CA THR A 763 35.44 41.78 53.30
C THR A 763 36.87 42.38 53.37
N PRO A 764 37.57 42.67 52.25
CA PRO A 764 38.27 41.72 51.37
C PRO A 764 39.76 42.10 51.17
N THR A 765 40.66 41.15 50.83
CA THR A 765 41.96 41.51 50.23
C THR A 765 42.49 40.44 49.27
N SER A 766 43.20 40.96 48.27
CA SER A 766 43.84 40.33 47.12
C SER A 766 45.04 39.45 47.48
N SER A 767 45.32 38.44 46.64
CA SER A 767 46.62 38.22 45.98
C SER A 767 46.67 36.87 45.24
N THR A 768 46.96 36.94 43.94
CA THR A 768 47.67 35.92 43.13
C THR A 768 49.10 35.72 43.70
N PRO A 769 49.87 34.63 43.45
CA PRO A 769 50.10 34.08 42.09
C PRO A 769 50.44 32.57 41.94
N THR A 770 50.34 32.11 40.67
CA THR A 770 51.17 31.14 39.92
C THR A 770 51.55 29.77 40.49
N ALA A 771 51.14 28.68 39.81
CA ALA A 771 52.03 27.57 39.42
C ALA A 771 51.38 26.66 38.35
N VAL A 772 52.14 26.43 37.27
CA VAL A 772 51.90 25.52 36.14
C VAL A 772 52.19 24.07 36.57
N PRO A 773 51.51 23.05 36.01
CA PRO A 773 52.30 22.00 35.36
C PRO A 773 51.80 21.50 34.00
N THR A 774 52.82 21.22 33.20
CA THR A 774 53.01 20.59 31.89
C THR A 774 52.23 19.28 31.64
N PRO A 775 51.86 18.98 30.37
CA PRO A 775 51.18 17.75 29.98
C PRO A 775 52.15 16.57 29.72
N ALA A 776 51.75 15.37 30.14
CA ALA A 776 52.47 14.13 29.91
C ALA A 776 52.19 13.52 28.52
N LYS A 777 53.27 13.01 27.91
CA LYS A 777 53.37 12.34 26.59
C LYS A 777 52.60 11.00 26.51
N PRO A 778 52.21 10.58 25.28
CA PRO A 778 51.63 9.26 25.02
C PRO A 778 52.70 8.17 24.80
N ALA A 779 52.44 6.98 25.33
CA ALA A 779 53.24 5.78 25.11
C ALA A 779 52.87 5.08 23.79
N THR A 780 53.87 4.44 23.20
CA THR A 780 53.94 3.94 21.82
C THR A 780 54.00 2.40 21.79
N LYS A 781 53.42 1.80 20.73
CA LYS A 781 53.73 0.50 20.06
C LYS A 781 53.30 -0.84 20.73
N PRO A 782 53.23 -1.97 19.97
CA PRO A 782 53.29 -2.17 18.51
C PRO A 782 52.19 -3.10 17.90
N ALA A 783 52.09 -3.05 16.56
CA ALA A 783 51.32 -3.96 15.69
C ALA A 783 52.06 -5.29 15.41
N PRO A 784 51.38 -6.30 14.82
CA PRO A 784 52.05 -7.31 14.01
C PRO A 784 51.56 -7.36 12.55
N ASN A 785 52.57 -7.25 11.69
CA ASN A 785 52.81 -7.69 10.32
C ASN A 785 51.78 -8.42 9.46
N ALA A 786 51.73 -7.88 8.24
CA ALA A 786 51.45 -8.45 6.93
C ALA A 786 51.93 -9.90 6.67
N ALA A 787 51.09 -10.66 5.96
CA ALA A 787 51.46 -11.84 5.18
C ALA A 787 51.12 -11.61 3.70
N LYS A 788 52.10 -11.85 2.82
CA LYS A 788 52.02 -11.78 1.36
C LYS A 788 51.42 -13.07 0.76
N PRO A 789 50.90 -13.01 -0.48
CA PRO A 789 50.29 -14.14 -1.17
C PRO A 789 51.34 -15.02 -1.88
N ILE A 790 51.07 -16.33 -1.94
CA ILE A 790 51.85 -17.34 -2.67
C ILE A 790 51.04 -17.76 -3.90
N GLU A 791 51.59 -17.52 -5.09
CA GLU A 791 51.22 -18.19 -6.34
C GLU A 791 51.76 -19.63 -6.38
N PRO A 792 51.17 -20.51 -7.18
CA PRO A 792 52.03 -21.26 -8.11
C PRO A 792 51.48 -21.34 -9.55
N LYS A 793 52.40 -21.14 -10.50
CA LYS A 793 52.26 -21.39 -11.94
C LYS A 793 52.61 -22.87 -12.29
N PRO A 794 52.28 -23.34 -13.51
CA PRO A 794 52.09 -24.75 -13.88
C PRO A 794 53.31 -25.41 -14.55
N ALA A 795 53.29 -26.74 -14.65
CA ALA A 795 54.07 -27.49 -15.65
C ALA A 795 53.64 -28.97 -15.80
N ILE A 796 53.28 -29.34 -17.04
CA ILE A 796 53.74 -30.52 -17.81
C ILE A 796 53.12 -31.92 -17.51
N GLY A 797 52.43 -32.51 -18.51
CA GLY A 797 52.04 -33.94 -18.61
C GLY A 797 53.16 -34.81 -19.23
N PRO A 798 52.92 -35.82 -20.09
CA PRO A 798 51.88 -36.88 -20.16
C PRO A 798 52.50 -38.32 -20.22
N ALA A 799 51.70 -39.38 -20.06
CA ALA A 799 51.95 -40.77 -20.53
C ALA A 799 50.70 -41.64 -20.25
N ASN A 800 49.97 -42.15 -21.26
CA ASN A 800 50.16 -43.38 -22.07
C ASN A 800 49.74 -44.69 -21.36
N GLY A 801 48.94 -45.50 -22.08
CA GLY A 801 48.56 -46.90 -21.79
C GLY A 801 47.04 -47.08 -21.76
N ASP A 802 46.35 -47.22 -22.90
CA ASP A 802 46.10 -48.49 -23.63
C ASP A 802 45.47 -49.59 -22.74
N ASP A 803 44.17 -49.88 -22.93
CA ASP A 803 43.73 -51.05 -23.71
C ASP A 803 42.20 -51.33 -23.62
N ALA A 804 41.71 -51.84 -24.75
CA ALA A 804 40.55 -52.73 -24.94
C ALA A 804 39.11 -52.20 -24.82
N ALA A 805 38.53 -51.93 -26.00
CA ALA A 805 37.13 -52.17 -26.32
C ALA A 805 36.79 -53.69 -26.22
N PRO A 806 35.52 -54.13 -26.13
CA PRO A 806 34.67 -54.10 -27.34
C PRO A 806 33.15 -53.90 -27.11
N THR A 807 32.53 -53.31 -28.14
CA THR A 807 31.22 -53.61 -28.77
C THR A 807 30.00 -53.98 -27.90
N GLY A 808 28.88 -53.29 -28.17
CA GLY A 808 27.56 -53.83 -27.87
C GLY A 808 26.42 -52.85 -28.07
N ASP A 809 25.96 -52.72 -29.31
CA ASP A 809 24.67 -52.14 -29.69
C ASP A 809 23.53 -52.53 -28.73
N ARG A 810 22.67 -51.55 -28.38
CA ARG A 810 21.20 -51.66 -28.49
C ARG A 810 20.51 -50.37 -28.04
N VAL A 811 20.04 -49.64 -29.04
CA VAL A 811 19.00 -48.61 -28.95
C VAL A 811 17.67 -49.29 -28.62
N PRO A 812 16.94 -48.92 -27.55
CA PRO A 812 15.55 -49.32 -27.41
C PRO A 812 14.66 -48.40 -28.26
N VAL A 813 14.20 -48.97 -29.38
CA VAL A 813 13.10 -48.47 -30.21
C VAL A 813 11.82 -48.46 -29.37
N VAL A 814 11.24 -47.27 -29.16
CA VAL A 814 9.91 -47.10 -28.57
C VAL A 814 8.86 -47.28 -29.68
N PRO A 815 7.88 -48.20 -29.54
CA PRO A 815 6.86 -48.41 -30.56
C PRO A 815 5.83 -47.28 -30.56
N ARG A 816 5.60 -46.71 -31.74
CA ARG A 816 4.45 -45.84 -32.05
C ARG A 816 3.17 -46.68 -31.97
N LEU A 817 2.23 -46.28 -31.10
CA LEU A 817 0.87 -46.81 -31.05
C LEU A 817 -0.09 -45.89 -31.84
N ASN A 818 -0.91 -46.53 -32.67
CA ASN A 818 -1.96 -45.96 -33.51
C ASN A 818 -3.02 -45.17 -32.71
N PRO A 819 -3.52 -44.03 -33.23
CA PRO A 819 -4.68 -43.36 -32.67
C PRO A 819 -5.94 -43.71 -33.49
N GLN A 820 -6.42 -44.95 -33.38
CA GLN A 820 -7.79 -45.29 -33.77
C GLN A 820 -8.28 -46.44 -32.91
N GLU A 821 -8.88 -46.13 -31.77
CA GLU A 821 -9.87 -47.03 -31.18
C GLU A 821 -10.86 -46.22 -30.32
N ARG A 822 -12.13 -46.48 -30.63
CA ARG A 822 -13.33 -45.82 -30.12
C ARG A 822 -13.62 -46.28 -28.70
N LEU A 823 -13.97 -45.36 -27.80
CA LEU A 823 -14.66 -45.67 -26.54
C LEU A 823 -15.73 -44.58 -26.24
N PRO A 824 -16.73 -44.89 -25.37
CA PRO A 824 -18.14 -44.83 -25.74
C PRO A 824 -18.89 -43.58 -25.25
N ARG A 825 -20.04 -43.33 -25.88
CA ARG A 825 -21.05 -42.36 -25.47
C ARG A 825 -21.63 -42.73 -24.09
N LEU A 826 -21.71 -41.74 -23.20
CA LEU A 826 -22.53 -41.74 -21.98
C LEU A 826 -23.43 -40.48 -21.98
N PRO A 827 -24.54 -40.50 -21.22
CA PRO A 827 -25.84 -40.02 -21.72
C PRO A 827 -26.15 -38.55 -21.41
N ARG A 828 -27.06 -38.00 -22.24
CA ARG A 828 -27.76 -36.72 -22.06
C ARG A 828 -28.60 -36.74 -20.78
N GLN A 829 -28.34 -35.80 -19.88
CA GLN A 829 -29.33 -35.18 -18.98
C GLN A 829 -29.55 -33.77 -19.57
N GLY A 830 -30.73 -33.24 -19.87
CA GLY A 830 -32.05 -33.43 -19.29
C GLY A 830 -32.50 -32.05 -18.82
N ASP A 831 -33.21 -31.31 -19.68
CA ASP A 831 -33.88 -30.04 -19.34
C ASP A 831 -34.81 -30.22 -18.14
N PRO A 832 -35.03 -29.15 -17.35
CA PRO A 832 -36.42 -28.77 -17.15
C PRO A 832 -36.66 -27.25 -17.13
N THR A 833 -37.52 -26.81 -18.06
CA THR A 833 -38.39 -25.65 -17.91
C THR A 833 -39.64 -26.05 -17.11
N THR A 834 -39.88 -25.47 -15.94
CA THR A 834 -41.22 -24.99 -15.50
C THR A 834 -41.16 -24.31 -14.13
N GLN A 835 -41.62 -23.05 -14.06
CA GLN A 835 -42.13 -22.42 -12.83
C GLN A 835 -43.45 -23.09 -12.42
N PRO A 836 -43.84 -23.00 -11.12
CA PRO A 836 -44.95 -22.08 -10.84
C PRO A 836 -44.85 -21.31 -9.51
N ASN A 837 -45.60 -20.20 -9.49
CA ASN A 837 -46.00 -19.36 -8.36
C ASN A 837 -46.45 -20.14 -7.10
N ALA A 838 -46.07 -19.63 -5.92
CA ALA A 838 -46.94 -19.62 -4.73
C ALA A 838 -46.46 -18.58 -3.70
N GLU A 839 -47.43 -17.84 -3.16
CA GLU A 839 -47.37 -16.79 -2.14
C GLU A 839 -46.80 -17.24 -0.78
N PRO A 840 -46.26 -16.34 0.07
CA PRO A 840 -46.04 -16.63 1.48
C PRO A 840 -47.21 -16.12 2.34
N LYS A 841 -47.91 -17.06 3.00
CA LYS A 841 -48.76 -16.77 4.17
C LYS A 841 -47.93 -16.76 5.46
N LYS A 842 -48.29 -15.80 6.32
CA LYS A 842 -47.96 -15.65 7.74
C LYS A 842 -48.24 -16.94 8.53
N GLU A 843 -47.41 -17.26 9.53
CA GLU A 843 -47.70 -17.16 10.98
C GLU A 843 -46.75 -18.00 11.87
N ALA A 844 -46.12 -17.30 12.81
CA ALA A 844 -46.01 -17.58 14.25
C ALA A 844 -45.64 -18.98 14.82
N ALA A 845 -44.60 -18.92 15.67
CA ALA A 845 -44.53 -19.38 17.06
C ALA A 845 -43.87 -20.74 17.41
N SER A 846 -42.90 -20.61 18.34
CA SER A 846 -42.65 -21.48 19.50
C SER A 846 -41.95 -22.83 19.27
N ARG A 847 -40.62 -22.85 19.47
CA ARG A 847 -39.99 -23.40 20.68
C ARG A 847 -38.55 -22.92 20.83
#